data_AF-A0A5N1JM82-F1
#
_entry.id   AF-A0A5N1JM82-F1
#
_cell.length_a   1.000
_cell.length_b   1.000
_cell.length_c   1.000
_cell.angle_alpha   90.00
_cell.angle_beta   90.00
_cell.angle_gamma   90.00
#
_symmetry.space_group_name_H-M   'P 1'
#
loop_
_entity.id
_entity.type
_entity.pdbx_description
1 polymer ?
#
loop_
_entity_poly.entity_id
_entity_poly.type
_entity_poly.pdbx_seq_one_letter_code
_entity_poly.pdbx_strand_id
1 'polypeptide(L)'
;MKQPLRKPFGLALLAVTLLPVFAALAQPAPRTVLGDWWFWPDYTLERNARNYPGPRKESPTTPVVAAAVETPALTFFGEKPTERITNLLPAVALSGKAFAVELWLLNHVNEPVGALVTLRSRQRPDQGSWLLGCYDRTMVFSLKPDELSQLPIGKSQPRGGTETTTRASILRTVQERGWKKRWSHLVGNYDGTGMQLYLNGKKIGEIPQTSLTASGTDSLQLEMAAYLRREPYMQWGDLVKNVRIHNAALTEQAIVGRFAELQHLVEDGRLYPDLFHFNAGPYLNGVQQESIRLVWETDRPASAVIRYGDRQPLSHTVTVPLTEGKTHNEGKVHSYIQEAMLKDLKPGTPYFYEIEAKSKTGETISSGILTFSTAVKEGQAFTFGVIGDTEARPHVNNRVAGLLWDERPNFVLHVGDLTDGGEQPYKFEWNYEFFTGNRQLSGRVPFFPVPGNGEGDLYWYKQYHALPEPKAYYSFRYGDAEFFMLNSNEEKEFAPGGKQYVWLEEQLKKSTARWKFVAHHHAPYSPDEDDYGNAWTRSTDMGDVQIRKIIPLYEKYGVDLVFYGHLHTYHRTLPIRDGKLNRKKGITYIQVGGAGGNLEDFAPTRPWFTAKAFRGYHYGTLTLADGHLNFKVYDTEGRLKDYLDLEKAEREKP
;
A
#
# COMPACT_ATOMS: atom_id res chain seq x y z
N MET A 1 32.47 67.39 60.44
CA MET A 1 32.09 67.42 59.02
C MET A 1 30.57 67.30 58.91
N LYS A 2 29.96 68.40 58.49
CA LYS A 2 28.61 68.67 57.98
C LYS A 2 27.47 67.64 58.22
N GLN A 3 26.65 67.98 59.23
CA GLN A 3 25.17 68.04 59.20
C GLN A 3 24.63 68.72 57.90
N PRO A 4 23.31 68.81 57.56
CA PRO A 4 22.10 68.42 58.31
C PRO A 4 20.78 68.11 57.48
N LEU A 5 19.65 67.96 58.22
CA LEU A 5 18.32 68.63 58.03
C LEU A 5 17.35 68.24 56.88
N ARG A 6 16.11 67.88 57.28
CA ARG A 6 14.80 68.57 57.03
C ARG A 6 13.61 67.67 56.61
N LYS A 7 12.58 67.60 57.47
CA LYS A 7 11.14 67.62 57.08
C LYS A 7 10.80 69.02 56.48
N PRO A 8 9.59 69.37 55.98
CA PRO A 8 8.32 68.65 55.72
C PRO A 8 7.79 68.94 54.28
N PHE A 9 6.55 68.56 53.93
CA PHE A 9 5.50 69.41 53.30
C PHE A 9 4.34 68.53 52.81
N GLY A 10 3.12 68.87 53.23
CA GLY A 10 1.91 68.28 52.68
C GLY A 10 1.47 68.99 51.40
N LEU A 11 0.58 68.35 50.66
CA LEU A 11 -0.45 69.05 49.90
C LEU A 11 -1.67 68.13 49.70
N ALA A 12 -2.81 68.79 49.61
CA ALA A 12 -4.16 68.29 49.73
C ALA A 12 -4.71 67.56 48.48
N LEU A 13 -5.80 66.83 48.75
CA LEU A 13 -7.00 66.64 47.91
C LEU A 13 -6.86 65.97 46.52
N LEU A 14 -7.45 64.79 46.36
CA LEU A 14 -8.76 64.65 45.69
C LEU A 14 -9.31 63.23 45.88
N ALA A 15 -10.55 63.13 46.34
CA ALA A 15 -11.30 61.88 46.38
C ALA A 15 -11.85 61.55 44.99
N VAL A 16 -11.61 60.32 44.51
CA VAL A 16 -12.45 59.68 43.50
C VAL A 16 -12.71 58.25 43.95
N THR A 17 -13.96 58.00 44.30
CA THR A 17 -14.54 56.69 44.59
C THR A 17 -14.52 55.81 43.36
N LEU A 18 -13.73 54.74 43.38
CA LEU A 18 -13.80 53.65 42.40
C LEU A 18 -14.56 52.46 43.00
N LEU A 19 -15.77 52.21 42.47
CA LEU A 19 -16.49 50.95 42.61
C LEU A 19 -15.69 49.83 41.92
N PRO A 20 -15.54 48.64 42.52
CA PRO A 20 -14.98 47.50 41.80
C PRO A 20 -16.08 46.81 40.99
N VAL A 21 -15.99 46.89 39.67
CA VAL A 21 -16.71 46.00 38.75
C VAL A 21 -15.96 44.67 38.76
N PHE A 22 -16.53 43.66 39.43
CA PHE A 22 -16.09 42.27 39.25
C PHE A 22 -16.58 41.79 37.88
N ALA A 23 -15.71 41.88 36.87
CA ALA A 23 -15.86 41.09 35.65
C ALA A 23 -15.31 39.69 35.94
N ALA A 24 -16.20 38.74 36.21
CA ALA A 24 -15.86 37.33 36.19
C ALA A 24 -15.54 36.92 34.74
N LEU A 25 -14.25 36.95 34.39
CA LEU A 25 -13.76 36.26 33.20
C LEU A 25 -13.86 34.75 33.47
N ALA A 26 -14.98 34.16 33.08
CA ALA A 26 -15.05 32.72 32.90
C ALA A 26 -14.03 32.35 31.81
N GLN A 27 -12.89 31.79 32.22
CA GLN A 27 -11.99 31.12 31.29
C GLN A 27 -12.79 30.00 30.60
N PRO A 28 -12.86 29.94 29.26
CA PRO A 28 -13.44 28.79 28.59
C PRO A 28 -12.62 27.55 28.99
N ALA A 29 -13.30 26.49 29.41
CA ALA A 29 -12.67 25.21 29.70
C ALA A 29 -11.74 24.82 28.53
N PRO A 30 -10.53 24.30 28.79
CA PRO A 30 -9.58 23.98 27.73
C PRO A 30 -10.22 23.01 26.75
N ARG A 31 -10.29 23.40 25.47
CA ARG A 31 -10.68 22.51 24.36
C ARG A 31 -9.84 21.24 24.47
N THR A 32 -10.45 20.12 24.85
CA THR A 32 -9.71 18.90 25.18
C THR A 32 -9.97 17.84 24.12
N VAL A 33 -8.88 17.35 23.55
CA VAL A 33 -8.88 16.10 22.77
C VAL A 33 -9.19 14.97 23.75
N LEU A 34 -10.29 14.26 23.52
CA LEU A 34 -10.71 13.13 24.35
C LEU A 34 -9.99 11.84 23.97
N GLY A 35 -9.63 11.70 22.69
CA GLY A 35 -8.85 10.59 22.18
C GLY A 35 -8.30 10.91 20.80
N ASP A 36 -7.08 10.45 20.53
CA ASP A 36 -6.35 10.59 19.26
C ASP A 36 -5.64 9.26 19.00
N TRP A 37 -6.19 8.47 18.08
CA TRP A 37 -5.76 7.11 17.81
C TRP A 37 -5.28 6.97 16.38
N TRP A 38 -4.10 6.38 16.21
CA TRP A 38 -3.51 6.08 14.91
C TRP A 38 -3.58 4.59 14.63
N PHE A 39 -3.81 4.26 13.36
CA PHE A 39 -4.02 2.89 12.92
C PHE A 39 -3.14 2.60 11.72
N TRP A 40 -2.47 1.46 11.78
CA TRP A 40 -1.53 0.99 10.77
C TRP A 40 -1.66 -0.51 10.64
N PRO A 41 -1.58 -1.08 9.42
CA PRO A 41 -1.58 -2.52 9.30
C PRO A 41 -0.33 -3.14 9.92
N ASP A 42 -0.51 -4.24 10.67
CA ASP A 42 0.61 -5.04 11.16
C ASP A 42 0.98 -6.16 10.17
N TYR A 43 1.61 -5.78 9.07
CA TYR A 43 2.15 -6.72 8.09
C TYR A 43 3.49 -7.29 8.55
N THR A 44 3.43 -8.24 9.48
CA THR A 44 4.60 -8.93 10.01
C THR A 44 4.46 -10.44 9.91
N LEU A 45 5.58 -11.14 9.74
CA LEU A 45 5.62 -12.60 9.80
C LEU A 45 5.53 -13.07 11.26
N GLU A 46 5.08 -14.30 11.48
CA GLU A 46 4.98 -14.86 12.83
C GLU A 46 6.33 -15.37 13.38
N ARG A 47 6.37 -15.60 14.71
CA ARG A 47 7.46 -16.28 15.43
C ARG A 47 8.82 -15.63 15.19
N ASN A 48 9.85 -16.43 14.93
CA ASN A 48 11.23 -16.00 14.74
C ASN A 48 11.46 -15.22 13.43
N ALA A 49 10.48 -15.18 12.53
CA ALA A 49 10.56 -14.45 11.28
C ALA A 49 9.99 -13.03 11.38
N ARG A 50 9.43 -12.63 12.54
CA ARG A 50 8.84 -11.30 12.74
C ARG A 50 9.86 -10.20 12.44
N ASN A 51 9.57 -9.40 11.44
CA ASN A 51 10.30 -8.17 11.12
C ASN A 51 9.92 -7.06 12.11
N TYR A 52 10.90 -6.24 12.48
CA TYR A 52 10.67 -5.07 13.34
C TYR A 52 10.91 -3.79 12.51
N PRO A 53 9.87 -3.06 12.10
CA PRO A 53 10.03 -1.81 11.35
C PRO A 53 10.55 -0.63 12.15
N GLY A 54 10.85 -0.81 13.44
CA GLY A 54 10.96 0.28 14.38
C GLY A 54 9.62 0.61 15.04
N PRO A 55 9.56 1.73 15.79
CA PRO A 55 8.36 2.14 16.50
C PRO A 55 7.23 2.51 15.53
N ARG A 56 5.99 2.21 15.94
CA ARG A 56 4.76 2.67 15.29
C ARG A 56 3.92 3.41 16.33
N LYS A 57 3.10 4.39 15.91
CA LYS A 57 2.10 4.95 16.83
C LYS A 57 1.15 3.81 17.22
N GLU A 58 1.07 3.48 18.51
CA GLU A 58 0.28 2.36 18.99
C GLU A 58 -1.20 2.61 18.73
N SER A 59 -1.88 1.61 18.16
CA SER A 59 -3.34 1.56 18.16
C SER A 59 -3.84 1.36 19.60
N PRO A 60 -5.05 1.82 19.93
CA PRO A 60 -5.60 1.67 21.26
C PRO A 60 -5.56 0.21 21.75
N THR A 61 -5.31 0.02 23.04
CA THR A 61 -5.09 -1.30 23.66
C THR A 61 -6.36 -2.14 23.84
N THR A 62 -7.53 -1.63 23.47
CA THR A 62 -8.73 -2.47 23.40
C THR A 62 -8.69 -3.40 22.20
N PRO A 63 -9.11 -4.67 22.35
CA PRO A 63 -9.01 -5.64 21.28
C PRO A 63 -9.83 -5.21 20.07
N VAL A 64 -9.21 -5.27 18.88
CA VAL A 64 -9.94 -5.33 17.62
C VAL A 64 -10.57 -6.71 17.57
N VAL A 65 -11.89 -6.78 17.64
CA VAL A 65 -12.60 -8.06 17.62
C VAL A 65 -13.21 -8.24 16.24
N ALA A 66 -12.79 -9.30 15.53
CA ALA A 66 -13.52 -9.80 14.37
C ALA A 66 -14.98 -10.01 14.81
N ALA A 67 -15.95 -9.61 13.99
CA ALA A 67 -17.33 -9.22 14.36
C ALA A 67 -18.24 -10.21 15.15
N ALA A 68 -17.73 -11.01 16.09
CA ALA A 68 -18.37 -12.15 16.73
C ALA A 68 -18.65 -11.99 18.24
N VAL A 69 -18.46 -10.83 18.89
CA VAL A 69 -18.47 -10.78 20.37
C VAL A 69 -19.36 -9.69 21.02
N GLU A 70 -20.13 -10.16 22.02
CA GLU A 70 -20.79 -9.51 23.17
C GLU A 70 -21.89 -8.46 23.00
N THR A 71 -22.00 -7.77 21.86
CA THR A 71 -23.07 -6.79 21.63
C THR A 71 -23.56 -6.85 20.19
N PRO A 72 -24.87 -6.62 19.90
CA PRO A 72 -25.36 -6.77 18.54
C PRO A 72 -24.74 -5.69 17.61
N ALA A 73 -24.42 -6.09 16.38
CA ALA A 73 -23.66 -5.25 15.45
C ALA A 73 -24.52 -4.14 14.82
N LEU A 74 -23.92 -2.96 14.54
CA LEU A 74 -24.60 -1.93 13.73
C LEU A 74 -24.57 -2.33 12.26
N THR A 75 -25.72 -2.41 11.60
CA THR A 75 -25.76 -2.54 10.14
C THR A 75 -25.58 -1.16 9.51
N PHE A 76 -24.71 -1.03 8.52
CA PHE A 76 -24.47 0.22 7.80
C PHE A 76 -24.53 -0.06 6.30
N PHE A 77 -25.40 0.66 5.58
CA PHE A 77 -25.67 0.42 4.14
C PHE A 77 -26.02 -1.05 3.82
N GLY A 78 -26.70 -1.75 4.74
CA GLY A 78 -27.09 -3.15 4.57
C GLY A 78 -25.99 -4.16 4.90
N GLU A 79 -24.79 -3.67 5.20
CA GLU A 79 -23.65 -4.50 5.55
C GLU A 79 -23.52 -4.65 7.06
N LYS A 80 -23.13 -5.85 7.49
CA LYS A 80 -22.65 -6.09 8.85
C LYS A 80 -21.16 -5.79 8.91
N PRO A 81 -20.64 -5.26 10.03
CA PRO A 81 -19.24 -4.93 10.15
C PRO A 81 -18.39 -6.20 10.08
N THR A 82 -17.19 -6.06 9.52
CA THR A 82 -16.15 -7.10 9.51
C THR A 82 -15.28 -7.02 10.75
N GLU A 83 -15.03 -5.81 11.24
CA GLU A 83 -14.22 -5.53 12.43
C GLU A 83 -14.87 -4.47 13.32
N ARG A 84 -14.62 -4.56 14.63
CA ARG A 84 -15.13 -3.63 15.63
C ARG A 84 -14.05 -3.33 16.67
N ILE A 85 -13.96 -2.07 17.07
CA ILE A 85 -13.18 -1.59 18.21
C ILE A 85 -14.15 -0.90 19.16
N THR A 86 -14.21 -1.38 20.40
CA THR A 86 -15.17 -0.89 21.40
C THR A 86 -14.44 -0.53 22.70
N ASN A 87 -15.16 0.04 23.67
CA ASN A 87 -14.66 0.32 25.02
C ASN A 87 -13.46 1.27 25.09
N LEU A 88 -13.28 2.13 24.07
CA LEU A 88 -12.16 3.07 23.96
C LEU A 88 -12.25 4.26 24.93
N LEU A 89 -13.46 4.61 25.38
CA LEU A 89 -13.72 5.69 26.32
C LEU A 89 -14.83 5.29 27.30
N PRO A 90 -14.76 5.72 28.58
CA PRO A 90 -15.89 5.64 29.50
C PRO A 90 -17.12 6.39 28.92
N ALA A 91 -18.32 5.92 29.23
CA ALA A 91 -19.61 6.35 28.67
C ALA A 91 -19.97 7.85 28.77
N VAL A 92 -19.10 8.70 29.32
CA VAL A 92 -19.41 10.09 29.70
C VAL A 92 -18.34 11.05 29.16
N ALA A 93 -18.61 11.64 27.99
CA ALA A 93 -17.91 12.87 27.56
C ALA A 93 -18.65 13.69 26.48
N LEU A 94 -19.59 13.11 25.72
CA LEU A 94 -20.10 13.72 24.47
C LEU A 94 -21.64 13.84 24.38
N SER A 95 -22.38 13.49 25.44
CA SER A 95 -23.84 13.60 25.44
C SER A 95 -24.27 15.01 25.83
N GLY A 96 -24.70 15.82 24.86
CA GLY A 96 -25.39 17.11 25.11
C GLY A 96 -24.55 18.39 24.98
N LYS A 97 -23.28 18.31 24.57
CA LYS A 97 -22.36 19.46 24.44
C LYS A 97 -21.82 19.57 23.02
N ALA A 98 -21.27 20.73 22.64
CA ALA A 98 -20.56 20.88 21.37
C ALA A 98 -19.40 19.88 21.28
N PHE A 99 -19.17 19.28 20.11
CA PHE A 99 -18.13 18.29 19.89
C PHE A 99 -17.67 18.26 18.43
N ALA A 100 -16.54 17.61 18.19
CA ALA A 100 -16.09 17.27 16.85
C ALA A 100 -15.49 15.85 16.83
N VAL A 101 -15.70 15.17 15.71
CA VAL A 101 -15.13 13.85 15.43
C VAL A 101 -14.43 13.94 14.09
N GLU A 102 -13.18 13.50 14.06
CA GLU A 102 -12.33 13.47 12.88
C GLU A 102 -12.02 12.03 12.50
N LEU A 103 -12.07 11.73 11.20
CA LEU A 103 -11.77 10.44 10.63
C LEU A 103 -10.88 10.65 9.40
N TRP A 104 -9.66 10.09 9.44
CA TRP A 104 -8.73 10.09 8.30
C TRP A 104 -8.75 8.73 7.62
N LEU A 105 -9.06 8.73 6.32
CA LEU A 105 -9.34 7.53 5.54
C LEU A 105 -8.42 7.45 4.34
N LEU A 106 -7.90 6.27 4.04
CA LEU A 106 -7.37 5.97 2.72
C LEU A 106 -8.49 6.16 1.69
N ASN A 107 -8.19 6.86 0.59
CA ASN A 107 -9.13 6.99 -0.51
C ASN A 107 -9.14 5.68 -1.34
N HIS A 108 -9.94 4.71 -0.90
CA HIS A 108 -10.08 3.41 -1.55
C HIS A 108 -11.08 3.48 -2.72
N VAL A 109 -10.62 3.17 -3.93
CA VAL A 109 -11.39 3.37 -5.17
C VAL A 109 -11.84 2.08 -5.85
N ASN A 110 -11.39 0.94 -5.34
CA ASN A 110 -11.50 -0.31 -6.06
C ASN A 110 -12.84 -1.02 -5.84
N GLU A 111 -13.19 -1.27 -4.57
CA GLU A 111 -14.43 -1.94 -4.17
C GLU A 111 -15.13 -1.13 -3.07
N PRO A 112 -16.48 -1.18 -2.98
CA PRO A 112 -17.19 -0.54 -1.89
C PRO A 112 -16.77 -1.08 -0.52
N VAL A 113 -16.15 -0.21 0.29
CA VAL A 113 -15.80 -0.45 1.69
C VAL A 113 -16.26 0.71 2.55
N GLY A 114 -16.29 0.55 3.87
CA GLY A 114 -16.68 1.62 4.76
C GLY A 114 -16.06 1.55 6.14
N ALA A 115 -16.11 2.70 6.83
CA ALA A 115 -15.71 2.86 8.21
C ALA A 115 -16.67 3.81 8.92
N LEU A 116 -16.85 3.59 10.21
CA LEU A 116 -17.77 4.37 11.03
C LEU A 116 -17.20 4.53 12.45
N VAL A 117 -17.53 5.66 13.05
CA VAL A 117 -17.31 5.99 14.46
C VAL A 117 -18.66 6.45 15.03
N THR A 118 -19.10 5.88 16.14
CA THR A 118 -20.39 6.20 16.74
C THR A 118 -20.37 6.09 18.26
N LEU A 119 -21.20 6.89 18.92
CA LEU A 119 -21.52 6.77 20.34
C LEU A 119 -22.90 6.12 20.48
N ARG A 120 -22.99 4.91 21.06
CA ARG A 120 -24.23 4.14 21.11
C ARG A 120 -24.39 3.28 22.36
N SER A 121 -25.61 2.82 22.65
CA SER A 121 -25.85 1.91 23.77
C SER A 121 -25.21 0.53 23.54
N ARG A 122 -24.60 -0.03 24.59
CA ARG A 122 -24.13 -1.43 24.60
C ARG A 122 -25.24 -2.45 24.37
N GLN A 123 -26.45 -2.16 24.86
CA GLN A 123 -27.58 -3.10 24.82
C GLN A 123 -28.52 -2.87 23.64
N ARG A 124 -28.69 -1.60 23.23
CA ARG A 124 -29.54 -1.21 22.10
C ARG A 124 -28.69 -0.60 20.98
N PRO A 125 -28.14 -1.44 20.10
CA PRO A 125 -27.17 -1.04 19.07
C PRO A 125 -27.73 -0.07 18.03
N ASP A 126 -29.05 -0.16 17.86
CA ASP A 126 -29.88 0.70 17.03
C ASP A 126 -30.06 2.07 17.63
N GLN A 127 -29.73 2.30 18.91
CA GLN A 127 -29.86 3.57 19.62
C GLN A 127 -28.50 4.22 19.84
N GLY A 128 -28.21 5.26 19.07
CA GLY A 128 -27.01 6.07 19.22
C GLY A 128 -27.26 7.54 19.52
N SER A 129 -26.25 8.23 20.02
CA SER A 129 -26.27 9.69 20.16
C SER A 129 -25.85 10.38 18.87
N TRP A 130 -24.87 9.81 18.16
CA TRP A 130 -24.38 10.32 16.88
C TRP A 130 -23.57 9.24 16.14
N LEU A 131 -23.42 9.39 14.82
CA LEU A 131 -22.45 8.66 14.02
C LEU A 131 -21.75 9.57 13.01
N LEU A 132 -20.51 9.24 12.69
CA LEU A 132 -19.72 9.76 11.57
C LEU A 132 -19.12 8.57 10.81
N GLY A 133 -19.20 8.56 9.49
CA GLY A 133 -18.58 7.50 8.70
C GLY A 133 -18.70 7.70 7.20
N CYS A 134 -18.21 6.71 6.47
CA CYS A 134 -18.40 6.60 5.02
C CYS A 134 -18.60 5.15 4.60
N TYR A 135 -19.34 4.97 3.50
CA TYR A 135 -19.41 3.71 2.77
C TYR A 135 -19.37 4.01 1.27
N ASP A 136 -18.46 3.34 0.55
CA ASP A 136 -18.09 3.72 -0.81
C ASP A 136 -17.76 5.23 -0.87
N ARG A 137 -18.57 6.02 -1.58
CA ARG A 137 -18.38 7.46 -1.75
C ARG A 137 -19.37 8.29 -0.96
N THR A 138 -20.19 7.66 -0.12
CA THR A 138 -21.21 8.34 0.67
C THR A 138 -20.70 8.59 2.08
N MET A 139 -20.45 9.86 2.38
CA MET A 139 -20.13 10.33 3.73
C MET A 139 -21.40 10.63 4.50
N VAL A 140 -21.39 10.29 5.78
CA VAL A 140 -22.54 10.45 6.66
C VAL A 140 -22.10 11.05 7.98
N PHE A 141 -22.81 12.10 8.41
CA PHE A 141 -22.81 12.56 9.79
C PHE A 141 -24.26 12.62 10.25
N SER A 142 -24.56 12.07 11.41
CA SER A 142 -25.93 12.01 11.93
C SER A 142 -25.96 12.13 13.44
N LEU A 143 -26.95 12.87 13.94
CA LEU A 143 -27.29 12.96 15.37
C LEU A 143 -28.48 12.05 15.74
N LYS A 144 -28.94 11.23 14.78
CA LYS A 144 -29.99 10.22 14.91
C LYS A 144 -29.63 8.98 14.08
N PRO A 145 -28.62 8.23 14.50
CA PRO A 145 -28.10 7.10 13.71
C PRO A 145 -29.16 6.03 13.41
N ASP A 146 -30.16 5.90 14.28
CA ASP A 146 -31.31 4.99 14.18
C ASP A 146 -32.11 5.21 12.87
N GLU A 147 -32.23 6.47 12.41
CA GLU A 147 -32.94 6.84 11.17
C GLU A 147 -32.19 6.38 9.90
N LEU A 148 -30.88 6.14 9.98
CA LEU A 148 -30.07 5.72 8.84
C LEU A 148 -30.26 4.24 8.49
N SER A 149 -30.69 3.42 9.45
CA SER A 149 -31.02 2.00 9.22
C SER A 149 -32.18 1.81 8.24
N GLN A 150 -32.95 2.88 7.98
CA GLN A 150 -34.11 2.87 7.08
C GLN A 150 -33.83 3.48 5.70
N LEU A 151 -32.61 3.96 5.44
CA LEU A 151 -32.28 4.52 4.13
C LEU A 151 -32.24 3.40 3.08
N PRO A 152 -32.89 3.59 1.91
CA PRO A 152 -32.98 2.55 0.89
C PRO A 152 -31.59 2.20 0.36
N ILE A 153 -31.20 0.94 0.58
CA ILE A 153 -29.96 0.35 0.10
C ILE A 153 -30.15 -0.14 -1.34
N GLY A 154 -29.25 0.21 -2.24
CA GLY A 154 -28.90 -0.68 -3.36
C GLY A 154 -29.78 -0.69 -4.63
N LYS A 155 -30.71 0.25 -4.86
CA LYS A 155 -31.22 0.48 -6.22
C LYS A 155 -30.49 1.66 -6.83
N SER A 156 -29.57 1.39 -7.76
CA SER A 156 -28.95 2.36 -8.69
C SER A 156 -29.02 3.80 -8.19
N GLN A 157 -28.06 4.20 -7.35
CA GLN A 157 -27.91 5.60 -6.96
C GLN A 157 -27.97 6.46 -8.23
N PRO A 158 -28.80 7.51 -8.30
CA PRO A 158 -28.89 8.35 -9.47
C PRO A 158 -27.49 8.88 -9.81
N ARG A 159 -27.11 8.82 -11.09
CA ARG A 159 -25.93 9.57 -11.57
C ARG A 159 -26.20 11.05 -11.26
N GLY A 160 -25.47 11.61 -10.30
CA GLY A 160 -25.64 12.97 -9.81
C GLY A 160 -25.52 13.04 -8.29
N GLY A 161 -24.71 13.97 -7.77
CA GLY A 161 -24.40 14.14 -6.35
C GLY A 161 -25.59 14.58 -5.53
N THR A 162 -26.53 13.67 -5.32
CA THR A 162 -27.78 13.93 -4.61
C THR A 162 -27.53 13.95 -3.11
N GLU A 163 -27.63 15.15 -2.55
CA GLU A 163 -27.65 15.40 -1.12
C GLU A 163 -29.00 14.90 -0.59
N THR A 164 -28.96 13.97 0.37
CA THR A 164 -30.16 13.57 1.11
C THR A 164 -29.99 14.04 2.53
N THR A 165 -30.77 15.05 2.91
CA THR A 165 -30.68 15.70 4.21
C THR A 165 -31.99 15.45 4.95
N THR A 166 -31.94 14.74 6.08
CA THR A 166 -33.06 14.67 7.03
C THR A 166 -32.85 15.73 8.10
N ARG A 167 -33.81 15.92 9.02
CA ARG A 167 -33.66 16.92 10.11
C ARG A 167 -32.49 16.61 11.07
N ALA A 168 -31.86 15.44 10.97
CA ALA A 168 -30.78 15.03 11.86
C ALA A 168 -29.66 14.22 11.20
N SER A 169 -29.58 14.20 9.86
CA SER A 169 -28.53 13.49 9.12
C SER A 169 -28.13 14.24 7.86
N ILE A 170 -26.83 14.41 7.66
CA ILE A 170 -26.21 14.88 6.43
C ILE A 170 -25.65 13.66 5.70
N LEU A 171 -26.13 13.41 4.47
CA LEU A 171 -25.54 12.41 3.58
C LEU A 171 -25.05 13.06 2.30
N ARG A 172 -23.78 12.83 1.99
CA ARG A 172 -23.17 13.36 0.77
C ARG A 172 -22.41 12.29 0.01
N THR A 173 -22.83 12.04 -1.22
CA THR A 173 -22.09 11.19 -2.16
C THR A 173 -21.15 12.05 -3.00
N VAL A 174 -19.84 11.85 -2.86
CA VAL A 174 -18.84 12.53 -3.68
C VAL A 174 -18.80 11.91 -5.07
N GLN A 175 -18.85 12.76 -6.10
CA GLN A 175 -18.91 12.33 -7.49
C GLN A 175 -17.56 11.86 -8.00
N GLU A 176 -16.49 12.57 -7.65
CA GLU A 176 -15.14 12.18 -7.98
C GLU A 176 -14.80 10.86 -7.27
N ARG A 177 -14.54 9.81 -8.05
CA ARG A 177 -13.64 8.75 -7.60
C ARG A 177 -12.26 9.39 -7.60
N GLY A 178 -11.93 10.11 -6.52
CA GLY A 178 -10.63 10.78 -6.43
C GLY A 178 -9.52 9.76 -6.66
N TRP A 179 -8.44 10.15 -7.31
CA TRP A 179 -7.25 9.31 -7.45
C TRP A 179 -6.57 9.13 -6.08
N LYS A 180 -5.74 8.08 -5.91
CA LYS A 180 -5.09 7.59 -4.66
C LYS A 180 -4.18 8.57 -3.91
N LYS A 181 -4.10 9.82 -4.39
CA LYS A 181 -3.06 10.80 -4.08
C LYS A 181 -3.11 11.36 -2.66
N ARG A 182 -4.17 11.10 -1.88
CA ARG A 182 -4.38 11.65 -0.52
C ARG A 182 -5.25 10.74 0.35
N TRP A 183 -5.06 10.87 1.66
CA TRP A 183 -6.10 10.50 2.60
C TRP A 183 -7.25 11.52 2.57
N SER A 184 -8.45 11.06 2.86
CA SER A 184 -9.62 11.91 3.09
C SER A 184 -9.74 12.26 4.56
N HIS A 185 -9.89 13.55 4.88
CA HIS A 185 -10.16 14.06 6.21
C HIS A 185 -11.64 14.38 6.34
N LEU A 186 -12.38 13.48 6.98
CA LEU A 186 -13.80 13.62 7.24
C LEU A 186 -14.02 14.16 8.66
N VAL A 187 -14.78 15.25 8.80
CA VAL A 187 -15.07 15.84 10.12
C VAL A 187 -16.57 16.06 10.29
N GLY A 188 -17.13 15.43 11.32
CA GLY A 188 -18.46 15.75 11.86
C GLY A 188 -18.30 16.73 13.01
N ASN A 189 -18.90 17.91 12.88
CA ASN A 189 -18.81 19.00 13.85
C ASN A 189 -20.20 19.37 14.35
N TYR A 190 -20.39 19.47 15.66
CA TYR A 190 -21.65 19.90 16.28
C TYR A 190 -21.36 21.02 17.27
N ASP A 191 -21.86 22.22 17.02
CA ASP A 191 -21.59 23.40 17.86
C ASP A 191 -22.64 23.63 18.96
N GLY A 192 -23.62 22.74 19.08
CA GLY A 192 -24.76 22.87 20.00
C GLY A 192 -26.01 23.48 19.36
N THR A 193 -25.85 24.15 18.21
CA THR A 193 -26.95 24.80 17.45
C THR A 193 -27.13 24.26 16.04
N GLY A 194 -26.06 23.69 15.47
CA GLY A 194 -26.06 23.06 14.15
C GLY A 194 -25.04 21.94 14.06
N MET A 195 -25.29 21.04 13.13
CA MET A 195 -24.34 20.01 12.71
C MET A 195 -23.77 20.38 11.35
N GLN A 196 -22.45 20.25 11.21
CA GLN A 196 -21.72 20.48 9.96
C GLN A 196 -20.89 19.26 9.60
N LEU A 197 -20.78 19.00 8.29
CA LEU A 197 -19.93 17.95 7.74
C LEU A 197 -18.86 18.60 6.86
N TYR A 198 -17.60 18.25 7.10
CA TYR A 198 -16.46 18.71 6.30
C TYR A 198 -15.73 17.54 5.67
N LEU A 199 -15.20 17.75 4.47
CA LEU A 199 -14.29 16.86 3.77
C LEU A 199 -13.07 17.66 3.31
N ASN A 200 -11.88 17.24 3.71
CA ASN A 200 -10.61 17.87 3.32
C ASN A 200 -10.58 19.38 3.61
N GLY A 201 -11.04 19.76 4.80
CA GLY A 201 -11.15 21.17 5.21
C GLY A 201 -12.34 21.94 4.64
N LYS A 202 -13.05 21.41 3.63
CA LYS A 202 -14.19 22.08 3.00
C LYS A 202 -15.52 21.62 3.62
N LYS A 203 -16.39 22.57 3.99
CA LYS A 203 -17.77 22.26 4.43
C LYS A 203 -18.58 21.70 3.26
N ILE A 204 -19.16 20.51 3.42
CA ILE A 204 -19.95 19.79 2.40
C ILE A 204 -21.41 19.58 2.79
N GLY A 205 -21.79 19.96 4.00
CA GLY A 205 -23.20 20.01 4.44
C GLY A 205 -23.34 20.68 5.80
N GLU A 206 -24.53 21.22 6.08
CA GLU A 206 -24.89 21.87 7.34
C GLU A 206 -26.41 21.78 7.59
N ILE A 207 -26.79 21.48 8.83
CA ILE A 207 -28.19 21.47 9.27
C ILE A 207 -28.30 22.23 10.60
N PRO A 208 -29.20 23.22 10.70
CA PRO A 208 -29.58 23.80 11.98
C PRO A 208 -30.30 22.75 12.84
N GLN A 209 -29.70 22.36 13.97
CA GLN A 209 -30.28 21.38 14.88
C GLN A 209 -29.93 21.74 16.34
N THR A 210 -30.96 22.04 17.12
CA THR A 210 -30.83 22.61 18.47
C THR A 210 -30.77 21.58 19.59
N SER A 211 -30.88 20.28 19.28
CA SER A 211 -30.77 19.23 20.32
C SER A 211 -30.29 17.89 19.76
N LEU A 212 -29.42 17.24 20.54
CA LEU A 212 -29.15 15.81 20.44
C LEU A 212 -30.37 15.05 20.95
N THR A 213 -30.75 13.98 20.25
CA THR A 213 -31.78 13.08 20.79
C THR A 213 -31.17 12.36 22.00
N ALA A 214 -31.75 12.55 23.18
CA ALA A 214 -31.26 11.92 24.39
C ALA A 214 -31.49 10.39 24.31
N SER A 215 -30.49 9.63 23.90
CA SER A 215 -30.43 8.19 24.17
C SER A 215 -30.00 8.00 25.63
N GLY A 216 -30.72 7.16 26.37
CA GLY A 216 -30.50 6.95 27.81
C GLY A 216 -29.02 6.70 28.16
N THR A 217 -28.56 7.33 29.23
CA THR A 217 -27.14 7.47 29.61
C THR A 217 -26.46 6.19 30.07
N ASP A 218 -27.22 5.18 30.49
CA ASP A 218 -26.68 4.20 31.44
C ASP A 218 -25.83 3.08 30.80
N SER A 219 -25.50 3.19 29.50
CA SER A 219 -24.65 2.21 28.81
C SER A 219 -24.00 2.68 27.49
N LEU A 220 -23.84 3.99 27.26
CA LEU A 220 -23.21 4.47 26.02
C LEU A 220 -21.74 4.01 25.91
N GLN A 221 -21.31 3.67 24.70
CA GLN A 221 -19.93 3.34 24.38
C GLN A 221 -19.53 3.95 23.04
N LEU A 222 -18.25 4.32 22.94
CA LEU A 222 -17.65 4.62 21.66
C LEU A 222 -17.38 3.31 20.93
N GLU A 223 -17.90 3.21 19.71
CA GLU A 223 -17.67 2.08 18.81
C GLU A 223 -17.12 2.59 17.48
N MET A 224 -16.10 1.91 16.99
CA MET A 224 -15.55 2.05 15.65
C MET A 224 -15.79 0.75 14.90
N ALA A 225 -16.29 0.80 13.67
CA ALA A 225 -16.60 -0.40 12.90
C ALA A 225 -16.22 -0.26 11.43
N ALA A 226 -15.64 -1.34 10.87
CA ALA A 226 -15.24 -1.45 9.47
C ALA A 226 -16.23 -2.32 8.69
N TYR A 227 -16.43 -2.04 7.40
CA TYR A 227 -17.30 -2.78 6.48
C TYR A 227 -16.49 -3.15 5.23
N LEU A 228 -15.66 -4.18 5.36
CA LEU A 228 -14.59 -4.48 4.39
C LEU A 228 -14.85 -5.73 3.54
N ARG A 229 -16.06 -6.30 3.57
CA ARG A 229 -16.35 -7.63 3.00
C ARG A 229 -15.98 -7.77 1.51
N ARG A 230 -16.02 -6.69 0.75
CA ARG A 230 -15.69 -6.69 -0.69
C ARG A 230 -14.19 -6.65 -0.97
N GLU A 231 -13.38 -6.32 0.02
CA GLU A 231 -11.93 -6.33 -0.07
C GLU A 231 -11.35 -7.47 0.79
N PRO A 232 -10.95 -8.59 0.17
CA PRO A 232 -10.43 -9.72 0.92
C PRO A 232 -9.14 -9.34 1.64
N TYR A 233 -8.96 -9.77 2.89
CA TYR A 233 -7.78 -9.51 3.74
C TYR A 233 -7.60 -8.08 4.24
N MET A 234 -8.43 -7.13 3.80
CA MET A 234 -8.37 -5.75 4.29
C MET A 234 -8.83 -5.67 5.75
N GLN A 235 -8.09 -4.92 6.56
CA GLN A 235 -8.37 -4.66 7.96
C GLN A 235 -8.59 -3.17 8.26
N TRP A 236 -9.09 -2.84 9.44
CA TRP A 236 -9.37 -1.45 9.86
C TRP A 236 -8.19 -0.50 9.61
N GLY A 237 -6.96 -0.92 9.95
CA GLY A 237 -5.76 -0.11 9.78
C GLY A 237 -5.36 0.15 8.33
N ASP A 238 -5.92 -0.59 7.36
CA ASP A 238 -5.73 -0.32 5.93
C ASP A 238 -6.57 0.86 5.48
N LEU A 239 -7.82 0.94 5.94
CA LEU A 239 -8.76 1.98 5.54
C LEU A 239 -8.63 3.23 6.42
N VAL A 240 -8.55 3.09 7.74
CA VAL A 240 -8.56 4.20 8.68
C VAL A 240 -7.14 4.46 9.17
N LYS A 241 -6.70 5.72 9.15
CA LYS A 241 -5.35 6.14 9.56
C LYS A 241 -5.33 6.86 10.90
N ASN A 242 -6.36 7.66 11.14
CA ASN A 242 -6.52 8.38 12.39
C ASN A 242 -8.00 8.56 12.74
N VAL A 243 -8.31 8.42 14.03
CA VAL A 243 -9.58 8.88 14.60
C VAL A 243 -9.27 9.81 15.75
N ARG A 244 -9.88 10.99 15.75
CA ARG A 244 -9.74 11.95 16.84
C ARG A 244 -11.07 12.53 17.28
N ILE A 245 -11.22 12.70 18.58
CA ILE A 245 -12.46 13.14 19.20
C ILE A 245 -12.18 14.33 20.11
N HIS A 246 -13.03 15.35 20.01
CA HIS A 246 -12.95 16.58 20.80
C HIS A 246 -14.23 16.77 21.61
N ASN A 247 -14.09 17.30 22.82
CA ASN A 247 -15.22 17.70 23.66
C ASN A 247 -15.74 19.13 23.36
N ALA A 248 -15.36 19.68 22.20
CA ALA A 248 -15.76 20.99 21.72
C ALA A 248 -15.85 20.97 20.20
N ALA A 249 -16.69 21.83 19.63
CA ALA A 249 -16.68 22.08 18.20
C ALA A 249 -15.37 22.72 17.75
N LEU A 250 -14.92 22.35 16.56
CA LEU A 250 -13.77 22.95 15.89
C LEU A 250 -14.21 24.16 15.08
N THR A 251 -13.32 25.15 15.00
CA THR A 251 -13.48 26.23 14.04
C THR A 251 -13.09 25.74 12.64
N GLU A 252 -13.66 26.33 11.59
CA GLU A 252 -13.29 26.00 10.21
C GLU A 252 -11.77 26.13 9.98
N GLN A 253 -11.14 27.16 10.54
CA GLN A 253 -9.69 27.34 10.47
C GLN A 253 -8.91 26.19 11.13
N ALA A 254 -9.41 25.62 12.25
CA ALA A 254 -8.77 24.48 12.90
C ALA A 254 -8.90 23.21 12.03
N ILE A 255 -10.05 23.01 11.39
CA ILE A 255 -10.28 21.88 10.46
C ILE A 255 -9.35 22.00 9.25
N VAL A 256 -9.31 23.17 8.60
CA VAL A 256 -8.41 23.44 7.46
C VAL A 256 -6.94 23.29 7.86
N GLY A 257 -6.57 23.81 9.03
CA GLY A 257 -5.21 23.72 9.56
C GLY A 257 -4.76 22.27 9.74
N ARG A 258 -5.62 21.41 10.29
CA ARG A 258 -5.32 19.97 10.42
C ARG A 258 -5.23 19.24 9.10
N PHE A 259 -6.11 19.56 8.16
CA PHE A 259 -6.03 18.96 6.83
C PHE A 259 -4.67 19.28 6.21
N ALA A 260 -4.27 20.55 6.28
CA ALA A 260 -2.96 21.01 5.79
C ALA A 260 -1.78 20.39 6.57
N GLU A 261 -1.94 20.20 7.88
CA GLU A 261 -0.94 19.57 8.74
C GLU A 261 -0.70 18.10 8.36
N LEU A 262 -1.67 17.33 7.90
CA LEU A 262 -1.47 15.89 7.66
C LEU A 262 -1.40 15.53 6.17
N GLN A 263 -1.84 16.39 5.25
CA GLN A 263 -1.72 16.13 3.81
C GLN A 263 -0.26 15.91 3.37
N HIS A 264 0.70 16.58 4.02
CA HIS A 264 2.11 16.46 3.67
C HIS A 264 2.67 15.06 3.94
N LEU A 265 2.07 14.29 4.86
CA LEU A 265 2.49 12.90 5.08
C LEU A 265 2.33 12.07 3.81
N VAL A 266 1.22 12.27 3.08
CA VAL A 266 1.00 11.59 1.81
C VAL A 266 1.90 12.18 0.72
N GLU A 267 2.00 13.51 0.63
CA GLU A 267 2.81 14.17 -0.41
C GLU A 267 4.31 13.82 -0.30
N ASP A 268 4.83 13.68 0.92
CA ASP A 268 6.22 13.31 1.20
C ASP A 268 6.44 11.77 1.21
N GLY A 269 5.36 11.00 1.11
CA GLY A 269 5.38 9.54 1.21
C GLY A 269 5.70 9.02 2.62
N ARG A 270 5.52 9.83 3.68
CA ARG A 270 5.82 9.49 5.07
C ARG A 270 4.70 8.68 5.71
N LEU A 271 5.06 7.57 6.33
CA LEU A 271 4.08 6.69 6.98
C LEU A 271 3.68 7.22 8.36
N TYR A 272 4.64 7.43 9.26
CA TYR A 272 4.33 7.72 10.66
C TYR A 272 4.67 9.17 11.05
N PRO A 273 3.70 9.96 11.57
CA PRO A 273 4.00 11.28 12.11
C PRO A 273 4.85 11.16 13.38
N ASP A 274 5.78 12.10 13.56
CA ASP A 274 6.62 12.27 14.76
C ASP A 274 7.49 11.07 15.18
N LEU A 275 7.59 10.03 14.36
CA LEU A 275 8.40 8.85 14.63
C LEU A 275 9.52 8.72 13.61
N PHE A 276 10.73 8.39 14.07
CA PHE A 276 11.81 7.97 13.19
C PHE A 276 11.54 6.54 12.73
N HIS A 277 11.47 6.31 11.41
CA HIS A 277 11.07 5.01 10.85
C HIS A 277 11.66 4.75 9.47
N PHE A 278 11.60 3.48 9.05
CA PHE A 278 11.83 3.11 7.66
C PHE A 278 10.60 3.47 6.82
N ASN A 279 10.81 4.33 5.83
CA ASN A 279 9.80 4.71 4.86
C ASN A 279 9.69 3.67 3.72
N ALA A 280 10.79 2.99 3.42
CA ALA A 280 10.84 1.86 2.50
C ALA A 280 11.89 0.83 2.96
N GLY A 281 11.63 -0.43 2.64
CA GLY A 281 12.57 -1.53 2.85
C GLY A 281 12.82 -1.93 4.32
N PRO A 282 13.92 -2.66 4.59
CA PRO A 282 14.99 -3.02 3.66
C PRO A 282 14.51 -3.83 2.45
N TYR A 283 15.12 -3.60 1.29
CA TYR A 283 14.76 -4.15 0.00
C TYR A 283 15.98 -4.74 -0.71
N LEU A 284 15.92 -6.03 -1.02
CA LEU A 284 17.02 -6.79 -1.60
C LEU A 284 17.02 -6.71 -3.14
N ASN A 285 18.13 -6.24 -3.72
CA ASN A 285 18.28 -6.02 -5.15
C ASN A 285 19.53 -6.72 -5.69
N GLY A 286 19.48 -7.11 -6.96
CA GLY A 286 20.65 -7.47 -7.76
C GLY A 286 21.54 -8.54 -7.13
N VAL A 287 20.93 -9.58 -6.54
CA VAL A 287 21.68 -10.69 -5.94
C VAL A 287 22.53 -11.39 -7.00
N GLN A 288 23.77 -11.67 -6.65
CA GLN A 288 24.73 -12.44 -7.44
C GLN A 288 25.35 -13.54 -6.57
N GLN A 289 26.28 -14.30 -7.13
CA GLN A 289 26.96 -15.38 -6.40
C GLN A 289 27.79 -14.86 -5.23
N GLU A 290 28.44 -13.69 -5.38
CA GLU A 290 29.38 -13.17 -4.38
C GLU A 290 29.00 -11.78 -3.87
N SER A 291 27.82 -11.27 -4.25
CA SER A 291 27.36 -9.97 -3.82
C SER A 291 25.85 -9.85 -3.79
N ILE A 292 25.35 -8.89 -3.01
CA ILE A 292 23.95 -8.48 -2.99
C ILE A 292 23.88 -7.00 -2.63
N ARG A 293 22.85 -6.30 -3.12
CA ARG A 293 22.60 -4.92 -2.74
C ARG A 293 21.38 -4.79 -1.83
N LEU A 294 21.56 -4.00 -0.78
CA LEU A 294 20.52 -3.58 0.14
C LEU A 294 20.10 -2.16 -0.21
N VAL A 295 18.80 -1.91 -0.28
CA VAL A 295 18.21 -0.57 -0.46
C VAL A 295 17.20 -0.33 0.66
N TRP A 296 17.20 0.84 1.28
CA TRP A 296 16.19 1.24 2.27
C TRP A 296 15.99 2.75 2.22
N GLU A 297 14.92 3.23 2.82
CA GLU A 297 14.68 4.66 3.00
C GLU A 297 14.28 4.93 4.44
N THR A 298 14.83 5.98 5.03
CA THR A 298 14.37 6.55 6.32
C THR A 298 13.46 7.74 6.09
N ASP A 299 12.61 8.11 7.06
CA ASP A 299 11.70 9.26 6.90
C ASP A 299 12.38 10.64 6.97
N ARG A 300 13.67 10.67 7.33
CA ARG A 300 14.49 11.87 7.52
C ARG A 300 15.98 11.54 7.37
N PRO A 301 16.89 12.54 7.33
CA PRO A 301 18.33 12.31 7.22
C PRO A 301 18.88 11.37 8.30
N ALA A 302 19.58 10.33 7.86
CA ALA A 302 20.16 9.32 8.73
C ALA A 302 21.47 8.74 8.19
N SER A 303 22.34 8.31 9.08
CA SER A 303 23.41 7.34 8.78
C SER A 303 22.94 5.93 9.12
N ALA A 304 23.66 4.92 8.65
CA ALA A 304 23.34 3.53 8.99
C ALA A 304 24.58 2.68 9.24
N VAL A 305 24.40 1.61 10.02
CA VAL A 305 25.36 0.53 10.21
C VAL A 305 24.66 -0.77 9.80
N ILE A 306 25.27 -1.48 8.86
CA ILE A 306 24.81 -2.79 8.41
C ILE A 306 25.71 -3.84 9.03
N ARG A 307 25.14 -4.74 9.83
CA ARG A 307 25.85 -5.91 10.36
C ARG A 307 25.40 -7.14 9.57
N TYR A 308 26.32 -8.04 9.23
CA TYR A 308 25.96 -9.26 8.50
C TYR A 308 26.93 -10.43 8.75
N GLY A 309 26.51 -11.64 8.42
CA GLY A 309 27.32 -12.86 8.55
C GLY A 309 26.57 -14.13 8.13
N ASP A 310 27.31 -15.22 7.89
CA ASP A 310 26.73 -16.55 7.58
C ASP A 310 26.20 -17.27 8.83
N ARG A 311 26.36 -16.66 10.01
CA ARG A 311 25.88 -17.12 11.32
C ARG A 311 25.72 -15.93 12.27
N GLN A 312 25.07 -16.17 13.40
CA GLN A 312 25.08 -15.25 14.54
C GLN A 312 26.18 -15.65 15.56
N PRO A 313 26.81 -14.69 16.28
CA PRO A 313 26.67 -13.24 16.12
C PRO A 313 27.25 -12.74 14.77
N LEU A 314 26.71 -11.62 14.28
CA LEU A 314 27.10 -11.04 12.99
C LEU A 314 28.52 -10.48 13.06
N SER A 315 29.42 -10.95 12.20
CA SER A 315 30.86 -10.67 12.27
C SER A 315 31.35 -9.57 11.34
N HIS A 316 30.55 -9.17 10.34
CA HIS A 316 30.93 -8.15 9.37
C HIS A 316 30.12 -6.87 9.59
N THR A 317 30.69 -5.73 9.24
CA THR A 317 30.06 -4.42 9.38
C THR A 317 30.36 -3.53 8.18
N VAL A 318 29.34 -2.83 7.69
CA VAL A 318 29.44 -1.75 6.70
C VAL A 318 28.81 -0.49 7.30
N THR A 319 29.55 0.61 7.29
CA THR A 319 29.02 1.92 7.71
C THR A 319 28.61 2.72 6.49
N VAL A 320 27.41 3.30 6.56
CA VAL A 320 26.83 4.15 5.54
C VAL A 320 26.75 5.57 6.12
N PRO A 321 27.40 6.57 5.49
CA PRO A 321 27.44 7.92 6.01
C PRO A 321 26.06 8.58 6.03
N LEU A 322 25.94 9.69 6.77
CA LEU A 322 24.72 10.48 6.84
C LEU A 322 24.26 10.90 5.43
N THR A 323 23.03 10.54 5.09
CA THR A 323 22.38 10.96 3.85
C THR A 323 21.44 12.13 4.15
N GLU A 324 21.80 13.34 3.72
CA GLU A 324 21.00 14.57 3.91
C GLU A 324 19.73 14.62 3.03
N GLY A 325 19.60 13.68 2.09
CA GLY A 325 18.49 13.53 1.17
C GLY A 325 18.73 14.19 -0.19
N LYS A 326 18.06 13.67 -1.22
CA LYS A 326 18.03 14.26 -2.56
C LYS A 326 16.77 15.11 -2.68
N THR A 327 16.94 16.36 -3.08
CA THR A 327 15.83 17.28 -3.33
C THR A 327 15.37 17.16 -4.77
N HIS A 328 14.05 17.09 -4.97
CA HIS A 328 13.43 16.92 -6.27
C HIS A 328 12.32 17.96 -6.47
N ASN A 329 12.13 18.42 -7.72
CA ASN A 329 11.19 19.48 -8.12
C ASN A 329 11.23 20.73 -7.24
N GLU A 330 12.21 21.61 -7.48
CA GLU A 330 12.32 22.94 -6.84
C GLU A 330 12.28 22.94 -5.30
N GLY A 331 12.56 21.81 -4.62
CA GLY A 331 12.51 21.77 -3.15
C GLY A 331 11.40 20.91 -2.53
N LYS A 332 10.48 20.33 -3.32
CA LYS A 332 9.21 19.81 -2.78
C LYS A 332 9.23 18.35 -2.36
N VAL A 333 10.06 17.51 -2.99
CA VAL A 333 10.09 16.08 -2.64
C VAL A 333 11.50 15.69 -2.21
N HIS A 334 11.62 15.24 -0.96
CA HIS A 334 12.86 14.71 -0.43
C HIS A 334 12.86 13.18 -0.48
N SER A 335 13.99 12.61 -0.89
CA SER A 335 14.27 11.19 -0.83
C SER A 335 15.48 10.93 0.04
N TYR A 336 15.34 10.04 1.02
CA TYR A 336 16.43 9.61 1.90
C TYR A 336 16.82 8.15 1.62
N ILE A 337 16.63 7.72 0.36
CA ILE A 337 17.00 6.39 -0.11
C ILE A 337 18.52 6.21 0.03
N GLN A 338 18.88 5.11 0.68
CA GLN A 338 20.25 4.67 0.93
C GLN A 338 20.45 3.30 0.30
N GLU A 339 21.69 3.03 -0.09
CA GLU A 339 22.09 1.74 -0.64
C GLU A 339 23.45 1.29 -0.11
N ALA A 340 23.64 -0.03 -0.05
CA ALA A 340 24.93 -0.64 0.23
C ALA A 340 25.09 -1.96 -0.52
N MET A 341 26.28 -2.19 -1.08
CA MET A 341 26.65 -3.46 -1.68
C MET A 341 27.44 -4.29 -0.68
N LEU A 342 26.96 -5.49 -0.37
CA LEU A 342 27.74 -6.52 0.33
C LEU A 342 28.50 -7.32 -0.73
N LYS A 343 29.80 -7.56 -0.52
CA LYS A 343 30.71 -8.24 -1.46
C LYS A 343 31.47 -9.36 -0.75
N ASP A 344 32.23 -10.12 -1.52
CA ASP A 344 33.09 -11.22 -1.04
C ASP A 344 32.28 -12.29 -0.30
N LEU A 345 31.04 -12.50 -0.73
CA LEU A 345 30.11 -13.48 -0.18
C LEU A 345 30.35 -14.85 -0.81
N LYS A 346 29.99 -15.91 -0.08
CA LYS A 346 30.03 -17.28 -0.60
C LYS A 346 28.80 -17.52 -1.50
N PRO A 347 28.96 -18.15 -2.68
CA PRO A 347 27.83 -18.53 -3.53
C PRO A 347 26.87 -19.52 -2.86
N GLY A 348 25.58 -19.45 -3.22
CA GLY A 348 24.52 -20.34 -2.74
C GLY A 348 24.42 -20.44 -1.21
N THR A 349 24.78 -19.38 -0.49
CA THR A 349 24.93 -19.39 0.98
C THR A 349 23.90 -18.48 1.64
N PRO A 350 23.20 -18.94 2.68
CA PRO A 350 22.33 -18.09 3.48
C PRO A 350 23.15 -17.16 4.38
N TYR A 351 22.70 -15.93 4.50
CA TYR A 351 23.27 -14.89 5.35
C TYR A 351 22.19 -14.26 6.23
N PHE A 352 22.61 -13.76 7.38
CA PHE A 352 21.84 -12.90 8.27
C PHE A 352 22.35 -11.46 8.15
N TYR A 353 21.46 -10.49 8.30
CA TYR A 353 21.83 -9.09 8.35
C TYR A 353 20.90 -8.24 9.22
N GLU A 354 21.38 -7.08 9.65
CA GLU A 354 20.62 -6.06 10.36
C GLU A 354 21.03 -4.68 9.83
N ILE A 355 20.06 -3.79 9.67
CA ILE A 355 20.30 -2.36 9.40
C ILE A 355 19.89 -1.57 10.64
N GLU A 356 20.86 -0.92 11.28
CA GLU A 356 20.64 0.04 12.35
C GLU A 356 20.85 1.45 11.79
N ALA A 357 19.78 2.25 11.71
CA ALA A 357 19.84 3.63 11.25
C ALA A 357 19.79 4.60 12.43
N LYS A 358 20.51 5.72 12.31
CA LYS A 358 20.54 6.81 13.29
C LYS A 358 20.24 8.14 12.61
N SER A 359 19.19 8.81 13.05
CA SER A 359 18.82 10.12 12.53
C SER A 359 19.89 11.17 12.87
N LYS A 360 19.90 12.27 12.11
CA LYS A 360 20.74 13.45 12.41
C LYS A 360 20.51 14.01 13.82
N THR A 361 19.30 13.88 14.34
CA THR A 361 18.88 14.34 15.69
C THR A 361 19.12 13.30 16.79
N GLY A 362 19.55 12.09 16.45
CA GLY A 362 20.02 11.07 17.39
C GLY A 362 19.06 9.93 17.68
N GLU A 363 17.83 9.94 17.14
CA GLU A 363 16.93 8.78 17.21
C GLU A 363 17.52 7.58 16.45
N THR A 364 17.22 6.37 16.91
CA THR A 364 17.72 5.13 16.31
C THR A 364 16.59 4.17 15.99
N ILE A 365 16.72 3.43 14.88
CA ILE A 365 15.84 2.31 14.51
C ILE A 365 16.67 1.12 14.03
N SER A 366 16.15 -0.08 14.24
CA SER A 366 16.71 -1.32 13.71
C SER A 366 15.66 -2.04 12.87
N SER A 367 16.10 -2.68 11.78
CA SER A 367 15.27 -3.60 10.98
C SER A 367 14.92 -4.91 11.71
N GLY A 368 15.60 -5.19 12.82
CA GLY A 368 15.78 -6.53 13.35
C GLY A 368 16.66 -7.39 12.45
N ILE A 369 16.92 -8.63 12.89
CA ILE A 369 17.65 -9.61 12.09
C ILE A 369 16.77 -10.08 10.93
N LEU A 370 17.28 -9.92 9.72
CA LEU A 370 16.74 -10.36 8.45
C LEU A 370 17.70 -11.37 7.82
N THR A 371 17.27 -11.99 6.72
CA THR A 371 18.05 -13.05 6.04
C THR A 371 18.11 -12.80 4.54
N PHE A 372 19.09 -13.35 3.84
CA PHE A 372 19.06 -13.48 2.39
C PHE A 372 19.88 -14.72 1.98
N SER A 373 19.85 -15.09 0.69
CA SER A 373 20.78 -16.09 0.14
C SER A 373 21.40 -15.56 -1.14
N THR A 374 22.70 -15.80 -1.34
CA THR A 374 23.40 -15.48 -2.59
C THR A 374 22.99 -16.43 -3.71
N ALA A 375 23.24 -16.02 -4.96
CA ALA A 375 22.87 -16.83 -6.11
C ALA A 375 23.60 -18.18 -6.13
N VAL A 376 22.90 -19.23 -6.57
CA VAL A 376 23.48 -20.56 -6.73
C VAL A 376 24.42 -20.62 -7.94
N LYS A 377 25.26 -21.65 -7.99
CA LYS A 377 26.10 -21.95 -9.15
C LYS A 377 25.32 -22.67 -10.25
N GLU A 378 25.85 -22.66 -11.45
CA GLU A 378 25.37 -23.51 -12.56
C GLU A 378 25.37 -24.99 -12.12
N GLY A 379 24.35 -25.73 -12.54
CA GLY A 379 24.08 -27.12 -12.17
C GLY A 379 23.40 -27.30 -10.81
N GLN A 380 23.16 -26.23 -10.04
CA GLN A 380 22.46 -26.33 -8.75
C GLN A 380 20.99 -25.95 -8.89
N ALA A 381 20.14 -26.66 -8.14
CA ALA A 381 18.72 -26.38 -8.11
C ALA A 381 18.40 -25.03 -7.48
N PHE A 382 17.37 -24.36 -8.00
CA PHE A 382 16.81 -23.15 -7.40
C PHE A 382 15.33 -23.00 -7.72
N THR A 383 14.62 -22.22 -6.91
CA THR A 383 13.21 -21.88 -7.10
C THR A 383 13.04 -20.37 -7.07
N PHE A 384 12.22 -19.81 -7.96
CA PHE A 384 11.85 -18.40 -7.89
C PHE A 384 10.34 -18.21 -7.87
N GLY A 385 9.90 -17.16 -7.20
CA GLY A 385 8.51 -16.71 -7.23
C GLY A 385 8.23 -15.84 -8.44
N VAL A 386 7.01 -15.86 -8.95
CA VAL A 386 6.54 -14.94 -10.00
C VAL A 386 5.27 -14.26 -9.52
N ILE A 387 5.27 -12.94 -9.52
CA ILE A 387 4.12 -12.09 -9.19
C ILE A 387 4.10 -10.89 -10.14
N GLY A 388 2.96 -10.21 -10.23
CA GLY A 388 2.79 -9.00 -11.03
C GLY A 388 1.58 -8.23 -10.55
N ASP A 389 1.56 -6.93 -10.85
CA ASP A 389 0.37 -6.10 -10.68
C ASP A 389 -0.05 -6.06 -9.19
N THR A 390 0.92 -5.73 -8.32
CA THR A 390 0.67 -5.56 -6.89
C THR A 390 -0.12 -4.29 -6.60
N GLU A 391 0.06 -3.25 -7.42
CA GLU A 391 -0.72 -2.01 -7.38
C GLU A 391 -1.06 -1.52 -5.95
N ALA A 392 -2.32 -1.14 -5.71
CA ALA A 392 -2.76 -0.41 -4.52
C ALA A 392 -3.49 -1.22 -3.46
N ARG A 393 -3.26 -2.54 -3.40
CA ARG A 393 -3.86 -3.41 -2.37
C ARG A 393 -2.80 -4.03 -1.49
N PRO A 394 -2.15 -3.25 -0.61
CA PRO A 394 -1.10 -3.77 0.26
C PRO A 394 -1.56 -4.95 1.13
N HIS A 395 -2.86 -5.08 1.43
CA HIS A 395 -3.43 -6.22 2.15
C HIS A 395 -3.43 -7.52 1.34
N VAL A 396 -3.69 -7.44 0.02
CA VAL A 396 -3.57 -8.59 -0.89
C VAL A 396 -2.09 -8.89 -1.14
N ASN A 397 -1.28 -7.85 -1.37
CA ASN A 397 0.17 -7.96 -1.56
C ASN A 397 0.80 -8.68 -0.37
N ASN A 398 0.43 -8.30 0.86
CA ASN A 398 0.91 -8.94 2.08
C ASN A 398 0.48 -10.41 2.18
N ARG A 399 -0.75 -10.74 1.78
CA ARG A 399 -1.20 -12.13 1.73
C ARG A 399 -0.35 -12.97 0.76
N VAL A 400 -0.12 -12.44 -0.44
CA VAL A 400 0.72 -13.09 -1.46
C VAL A 400 2.18 -13.20 -0.98
N ALA A 401 2.74 -12.13 -0.43
CA ALA A 401 4.10 -12.08 0.08
C ALA A 401 4.33 -13.09 1.22
N GLY A 402 3.36 -13.25 2.12
CA GLY A 402 3.41 -14.24 3.20
C GLY A 402 3.38 -15.68 2.70
N LEU A 403 2.49 -16.00 1.75
CA LEU A 403 2.44 -17.33 1.13
C LEU A 403 3.70 -17.64 0.32
N LEU A 404 4.19 -16.65 -0.43
CA LEU A 404 5.40 -16.81 -1.21
C LEU A 404 6.63 -16.92 -0.31
N TRP A 405 6.65 -16.26 0.85
CA TRP A 405 7.66 -16.50 1.87
C TRP A 405 7.65 -17.96 2.31
N ASP A 406 6.50 -18.58 2.54
CA ASP A 406 6.37 -19.99 2.94
C ASP A 406 6.93 -20.98 1.91
N GLU A 407 6.95 -20.61 0.63
CA GLU A 407 7.62 -21.36 -0.44
C GLU A 407 9.16 -21.18 -0.46
N ARG A 408 9.68 -20.20 0.29
CA ARG A 408 11.11 -19.87 0.41
C ARG A 408 11.85 -19.76 -0.94
N PRO A 409 11.35 -18.95 -1.91
CA PRO A 409 12.03 -18.79 -3.18
C PRO A 409 13.37 -18.09 -3.01
N ASN A 410 14.30 -18.41 -3.90
CA ASN A 410 15.62 -17.80 -3.98
C ASN A 410 15.57 -16.34 -4.43
N PHE A 411 14.58 -15.97 -5.25
CA PHE A 411 14.27 -14.60 -5.66
C PHE A 411 12.82 -14.49 -6.15
N VAL A 412 12.34 -13.27 -6.36
CA VAL A 412 11.04 -12.96 -6.97
C VAL A 412 11.25 -12.27 -8.30
N LEU A 413 10.60 -12.78 -9.34
CA LEU A 413 10.40 -12.11 -10.63
C LEU A 413 9.11 -11.30 -10.54
N HIS A 414 9.18 -9.97 -10.67
CA HIS A 414 8.00 -9.10 -10.66
C HIS A 414 7.72 -8.56 -12.06
N VAL A 415 6.55 -8.87 -12.63
CA VAL A 415 6.25 -8.60 -14.06
C VAL A 415 5.61 -7.23 -14.33
N GLY A 416 6.00 -6.20 -13.57
CA GLY A 416 5.49 -4.83 -13.72
C GLY A 416 4.27 -4.49 -12.85
N ASP A 417 3.86 -3.23 -12.89
CA ASP A 417 2.83 -2.60 -12.06
C ASP A 417 3.00 -2.90 -10.57
N LEU A 418 4.18 -2.51 -10.08
CA LEU A 418 4.54 -2.55 -8.67
C LEU A 418 3.65 -1.58 -7.88
N THR A 419 3.34 -0.44 -8.50
CA THR A 419 2.43 0.62 -8.01
C THR A 419 1.37 0.94 -9.05
N ASP A 420 0.22 1.51 -8.66
CA ASP A 420 -0.77 2.04 -9.61
C ASP A 420 -0.73 3.58 -9.63
N GLY A 421 0.22 4.10 -10.42
CA GLY A 421 0.39 5.53 -10.65
C GLY A 421 1.65 6.14 -10.02
N GLY A 422 2.68 5.36 -9.71
CA GLY A 422 3.83 5.72 -8.87
C GLY A 422 4.84 6.69 -9.50
N GLU A 423 4.35 7.75 -10.16
CA GLU A 423 5.14 8.85 -10.71
C GLU A 423 5.81 9.69 -9.61
N GLN A 424 6.72 10.58 -10.02
CA GLN A 424 7.45 11.45 -9.11
C GLN A 424 6.61 12.12 -8.00
N PRO A 425 5.41 12.70 -8.25
CA PRO A 425 4.62 13.36 -7.22
C PRO A 425 3.85 12.40 -6.29
N TYR A 426 3.80 11.10 -6.59
CA TYR A 426 2.93 10.13 -5.91
C TYR A 426 3.74 9.06 -5.16
N LYS A 427 4.77 9.51 -4.45
CA LYS A 427 5.70 8.64 -3.71
C LYS A 427 4.99 7.73 -2.69
N PHE A 428 3.86 8.17 -2.14
CA PHE A 428 3.08 7.39 -1.17
C PHE A 428 2.67 6.01 -1.70
N GLU A 429 2.44 5.86 -3.00
CA GLU A 429 2.07 4.56 -3.60
C GLU A 429 3.23 3.56 -3.46
N TRP A 430 4.47 4.02 -3.57
CA TRP A 430 5.64 3.19 -3.28
C TRP A 430 5.72 2.82 -1.80
N ASN A 431 5.66 3.81 -0.91
CA ASN A 431 5.92 3.61 0.51
C ASN A 431 4.79 2.83 1.21
N TYR A 432 3.54 3.22 0.97
CA TYR A 432 2.36 2.65 1.62
C TYR A 432 1.77 1.45 0.89
N GLU A 433 1.82 1.38 -0.44
CA GLU A 433 1.21 0.26 -1.16
C GLU A 433 2.24 -0.84 -1.42
N PHE A 434 3.29 -0.54 -2.21
CA PHE A 434 4.26 -1.55 -2.60
C PHE A 434 5.12 -2.04 -1.42
N PHE A 435 5.84 -1.16 -0.74
CA PHE A 435 6.81 -1.56 0.28
C PHE A 435 6.16 -2.07 1.56
N THR A 436 5.07 -1.47 1.98
CA THR A 436 4.34 -1.92 3.18
C THR A 436 3.71 -3.28 2.92
N GLY A 437 3.06 -3.50 1.77
CA GLY A 437 2.46 -4.79 1.42
C GLY A 437 3.49 -5.90 1.23
N ASN A 438 4.64 -5.62 0.64
CA ASN A 438 5.66 -6.65 0.35
C ASN A 438 6.71 -6.82 1.46
N ARG A 439 6.60 -6.09 2.57
CA ARG A 439 7.63 -5.99 3.63
C ARG A 439 8.10 -7.34 4.18
N GLN A 440 7.19 -8.30 4.26
CA GLN A 440 7.49 -9.65 4.75
C GLN A 440 8.55 -10.35 3.89
N LEU A 441 8.49 -10.12 2.58
CA LEU A 441 9.29 -10.80 1.57
C LEU A 441 10.48 -9.94 1.10
N SER A 442 10.29 -8.65 0.88
CA SER A 442 11.25 -7.74 0.24
C SER A 442 12.56 -7.56 1.02
N GLY A 443 12.51 -7.70 2.35
CA GLY A 443 13.70 -7.73 3.22
C GLY A 443 14.32 -9.12 3.40
N ARG A 444 13.87 -10.14 2.66
CA ARG A 444 14.34 -11.52 2.82
C ARG A 444 14.67 -12.24 1.51
N VAL A 445 13.95 -11.87 0.46
CA VAL A 445 14.06 -12.47 -0.86
C VAL A 445 14.34 -11.33 -1.86
N PRO A 446 15.38 -11.44 -2.70
CA PRO A 446 15.69 -10.46 -3.74
C PRO A 446 14.60 -10.34 -4.79
N PHE A 447 14.34 -9.12 -5.27
CA PHE A 447 13.38 -8.85 -6.34
C PHE A 447 14.10 -8.49 -7.64
N PHE A 448 13.58 -9.01 -8.75
CA PHE A 448 13.95 -8.66 -10.12
C PHE A 448 12.69 -8.18 -10.85
N PRO A 449 12.43 -6.86 -10.87
CA PRO A 449 11.26 -6.30 -11.52
C PRO A 449 11.52 -5.90 -12.96
N VAL A 450 10.44 -5.83 -13.74
CA VAL A 450 10.33 -5.00 -14.95
C VAL A 450 9.40 -3.81 -14.66
N PRO A 451 9.50 -2.70 -15.39
CA PRO A 451 8.52 -1.64 -15.30
C PRO A 451 7.21 -2.00 -16.04
N GLY A 452 6.07 -1.57 -15.51
CA GLY A 452 4.78 -1.55 -16.18
C GLY A 452 4.21 -0.13 -16.31
N ASN A 453 3.00 0.01 -16.84
CA ASN A 453 2.37 1.32 -17.05
C ASN A 453 2.09 2.06 -15.73
N GLY A 454 1.87 1.35 -14.64
CA GLY A 454 1.65 1.88 -13.30
C GLY A 454 2.84 2.66 -12.73
N GLU A 455 4.06 2.48 -13.26
CA GLU A 455 5.24 3.28 -12.87
C GLU A 455 5.39 4.60 -13.67
N GLY A 456 4.59 4.81 -14.72
CA GLY A 456 4.54 6.05 -15.51
C GLY A 456 5.91 6.55 -16.00
N ASP A 457 6.50 7.51 -15.27
CA ASP A 457 7.77 8.19 -15.59
C ASP A 457 9.04 7.40 -15.21
N LEU A 458 8.89 6.24 -14.56
CA LEU A 458 9.95 5.39 -13.99
C LEU A 458 10.85 6.11 -12.98
N TYR A 459 10.41 7.25 -12.44
CA TYR A 459 11.22 8.11 -11.60
C TYR A 459 11.62 7.43 -10.30
N TRP A 460 10.63 6.95 -9.55
CA TRP A 460 10.86 6.22 -8.30
C TRP A 460 11.34 4.80 -8.58
N TYR A 461 10.86 4.17 -9.65
CA TYR A 461 11.31 2.85 -10.09
C TYR A 461 12.84 2.80 -10.21
N LYS A 462 13.46 3.76 -10.92
CA LYS A 462 14.93 3.81 -11.12
C LYS A 462 15.74 4.16 -9.86
N GLN A 463 15.06 4.63 -8.80
CA GLN A 463 15.70 5.01 -7.54
C GLN A 463 15.61 3.90 -6.49
N TYR A 464 14.48 3.21 -6.39
CA TYR A 464 14.31 2.08 -5.48
C TYR A 464 14.94 0.79 -6.00
N HIS A 465 15.08 0.66 -7.33
CA HIS A 465 15.69 -0.50 -7.96
C HIS A 465 17.11 -0.20 -8.40
N ALA A 466 18.05 -0.91 -7.79
CA ALA A 466 19.45 -0.81 -8.12
C ALA A 466 19.80 -1.75 -9.27
N LEU A 467 19.35 -1.37 -10.46
CA LEU A 467 19.50 -2.12 -11.71
C LEU A 467 20.68 -1.59 -12.54
N PRO A 468 21.23 -2.41 -13.47
CA PRO A 468 22.17 -1.93 -14.47
C PRO A 468 21.55 -0.82 -15.33
N GLU A 469 22.36 0.14 -15.80
CA GLU A 469 21.90 1.15 -16.75
C GLU A 469 21.40 0.49 -18.06
N PRO A 470 20.30 1.00 -18.66
CA PRO A 470 19.60 2.25 -18.38
C PRO A 470 18.52 2.14 -17.28
N LYS A 471 18.56 1.09 -16.46
CA LYS A 471 17.61 0.76 -15.38
C LYS A 471 16.17 0.47 -15.83
N ALA A 472 15.88 0.51 -17.13
CA ALA A 472 14.58 0.16 -17.68
C ALA A 472 14.54 -1.29 -18.20
N TYR A 473 15.67 -1.80 -18.68
CA TYR A 473 15.82 -3.16 -19.18
C TYR A 473 17.24 -3.67 -18.90
N TYR A 474 17.35 -4.97 -18.63
CA TYR A 474 18.61 -5.60 -18.21
C TYR A 474 18.50 -7.12 -18.34
N SER A 475 19.62 -7.83 -18.21
CA SER A 475 19.61 -9.29 -18.08
C SER A 475 20.43 -9.72 -16.86
N PHE A 476 20.13 -10.92 -16.37
CA PHE A 476 20.93 -11.55 -15.32
C PHE A 476 20.91 -13.07 -15.47
N ARG A 477 21.96 -13.72 -14.97
CA ARG A 477 22.05 -15.18 -14.90
C ARG A 477 21.83 -15.65 -13.46
N TYR A 478 21.06 -16.71 -13.30
CA TYR A 478 20.85 -17.39 -12.03
C TYR A 478 20.86 -18.90 -12.28
N GLY A 479 21.82 -19.63 -11.69
CA GLY A 479 22.04 -21.04 -11.99
C GLY A 479 22.20 -21.30 -13.50
N ASP A 480 21.36 -22.18 -14.04
CA ASP A 480 21.34 -22.61 -15.45
C ASP A 480 20.53 -21.69 -16.38
N ALA A 481 19.91 -20.64 -15.84
CA ALA A 481 18.98 -19.78 -16.57
C ALA A 481 19.51 -18.36 -16.75
N GLU A 482 19.14 -17.76 -17.87
CA GLU A 482 19.30 -16.33 -18.11
C GLU A 482 17.94 -15.67 -18.33
N PHE A 483 17.76 -14.53 -17.66
CA PHE A 483 16.54 -13.76 -17.63
C PHE A 483 16.76 -12.46 -18.38
N PHE A 484 15.86 -12.14 -19.30
CA PHE A 484 15.87 -10.91 -20.09
C PHE A 484 14.67 -10.06 -19.67
N MET A 485 14.96 -8.97 -18.96
CA MET A 485 14.00 -8.09 -18.30
C MET A 485 13.82 -6.86 -19.18
N LEU A 486 12.61 -6.65 -19.71
CA LEU A 486 12.36 -5.64 -20.74
C LEU A 486 11.32 -4.61 -20.30
N ASN A 487 11.49 -3.38 -20.78
CA ASN A 487 10.49 -2.32 -20.65
C ASN A 487 9.56 -2.33 -21.86
N SER A 488 8.32 -2.76 -21.66
CA SER A 488 7.27 -2.76 -22.71
C SER A 488 6.47 -1.47 -22.81
N ASN A 489 6.73 -0.45 -21.98
CA ASN A 489 6.04 0.84 -22.05
C ASN A 489 6.46 1.67 -23.27
N GLU A 490 7.67 1.43 -23.78
CA GLU A 490 8.25 2.16 -24.90
C GLU A 490 8.08 1.36 -26.20
N GLU A 491 6.89 1.38 -26.79
CA GLU A 491 6.54 0.57 -27.97
C GLU A 491 7.57 0.62 -29.10
N LYS A 492 8.12 1.82 -29.37
CA LYS A 492 9.13 2.02 -30.44
C LYS A 492 10.47 1.38 -30.12
N GLU A 493 10.88 1.39 -28.85
CA GLU A 493 12.14 0.78 -28.40
C GLU A 493 11.99 -0.76 -28.33
N PHE A 494 10.79 -1.24 -28.03
CA PHE A 494 10.43 -2.66 -27.97
C PHE A 494 10.25 -3.29 -29.36
N ALA A 495 9.84 -2.52 -30.37
CA ALA A 495 9.67 -2.97 -31.75
C ALA A 495 11.00 -3.20 -32.51
N PRO A 496 10.98 -3.99 -33.62
CA PRO A 496 12.16 -4.21 -34.45
C PRO A 496 12.87 -2.92 -34.87
N GLY A 497 14.18 -2.86 -34.61
CA GLY A 497 15.03 -1.69 -34.88
C GLY A 497 15.15 -0.69 -33.72
N GLY A 498 14.33 -0.80 -32.68
CA GLY A 498 14.50 -0.05 -31.43
C GLY A 498 15.81 -0.42 -30.70
N LYS A 499 16.34 0.48 -29.86
CA LYS A 499 17.61 0.24 -29.16
C LYS A 499 17.49 -0.92 -28.19
N GLN A 500 16.38 -1.02 -27.47
CA GLN A 500 16.11 -2.17 -26.58
C GLN A 500 15.98 -3.47 -27.38
N TYR A 501 15.28 -3.47 -28.52
CA TYR A 501 15.20 -4.64 -29.41
C TYR A 501 16.58 -5.12 -29.88
N VAL A 502 17.42 -4.19 -30.36
CA VAL A 502 18.79 -4.49 -30.82
C VAL A 502 19.66 -4.98 -29.66
N TRP A 503 19.56 -4.34 -28.49
CA TRP A 503 20.24 -4.78 -27.28
C TRP A 503 19.85 -6.21 -26.93
N LEU A 504 18.55 -6.54 -26.95
CA LEU A 504 18.05 -7.86 -26.64
C LEU A 504 18.58 -8.91 -27.64
N GLU A 505 18.57 -8.60 -28.94
CA GLU A 505 19.13 -9.51 -29.95
C GLU A 505 20.59 -9.86 -29.62
N GLU A 506 21.39 -8.86 -29.24
CA GLU A 506 22.79 -9.06 -28.85
C GLU A 506 22.93 -9.89 -27.56
N GLN A 507 22.06 -9.69 -26.57
CA GLN A 507 22.09 -10.51 -25.34
C GLN A 507 21.68 -11.96 -25.62
N LEU A 508 20.58 -12.17 -26.34
CA LEU A 508 20.09 -13.51 -26.70
C LEU A 508 21.10 -14.29 -27.54
N LYS A 509 21.79 -13.63 -28.46
CA LYS A 509 22.85 -14.22 -29.29
C LYS A 509 24.07 -14.65 -28.46
N LYS A 510 24.42 -13.90 -27.42
CA LYS A 510 25.54 -14.21 -26.52
C LYS A 510 25.20 -15.27 -25.47
N SER A 511 23.92 -15.42 -25.17
CA SER A 511 23.45 -16.31 -24.11
C SER A 511 23.77 -17.77 -24.36
N THR A 512 24.55 -18.35 -23.46
CA THR A 512 24.82 -19.78 -23.39
C THR A 512 23.97 -20.48 -22.32
N ALA A 513 22.99 -19.83 -21.71
CA ALA A 513 22.16 -20.44 -20.67
C ALA A 513 21.28 -21.59 -21.22
N ARG A 514 21.13 -22.66 -20.43
CA ARG A 514 20.27 -23.80 -20.80
C ARG A 514 18.83 -23.35 -20.97
N TRP A 515 18.38 -22.50 -20.06
CA TRP A 515 17.06 -21.90 -20.03
C TRP A 515 17.12 -20.40 -20.31
N LYS A 516 16.23 -19.92 -21.16
CA LYS A 516 16.09 -18.49 -21.47
C LYS A 516 14.67 -18.05 -21.15
N PHE A 517 14.54 -17.11 -20.23
CA PHE A 517 13.26 -16.54 -19.85
C PHE A 517 13.22 -15.06 -20.18
N VAL A 518 12.09 -14.59 -20.69
CA VAL A 518 11.85 -13.17 -20.89
C VAL A 518 10.77 -12.72 -19.92
N ALA A 519 10.92 -11.52 -19.38
CA ALA A 519 9.86 -10.83 -18.66
C ALA A 519 9.64 -9.43 -19.22
N HIS A 520 8.39 -9.04 -19.37
CA HIS A 520 7.94 -7.68 -19.71
C HIS A 520 6.50 -7.51 -19.21
N HIS A 521 5.94 -6.31 -19.24
CA HIS A 521 4.66 -6.07 -18.57
C HIS A 521 3.43 -6.37 -19.47
N HIS A 522 3.37 -5.80 -20.67
CA HIS A 522 2.18 -5.87 -21.54
C HIS A 522 1.98 -7.23 -22.21
N ALA A 523 0.72 -7.65 -22.41
CA ALA A 523 0.41 -9.00 -22.86
C ALA A 523 0.45 -9.20 -24.38
N PRO A 524 1.28 -10.13 -24.90
CA PRO A 524 1.27 -10.49 -26.31
C PRO A 524 0.09 -11.42 -26.65
N TYR A 525 -0.35 -12.24 -25.70
CA TYR A 525 -1.46 -13.18 -25.87
C TYR A 525 -2.30 -13.12 -24.60
N SER A 526 -3.60 -12.85 -24.71
CA SER A 526 -4.49 -12.76 -23.55
C SER A 526 -5.91 -13.22 -23.90
N PRO A 527 -6.60 -13.89 -22.95
CA PRO A 527 -8.03 -14.17 -23.01
C PRO A 527 -8.91 -13.02 -22.48
N ASP A 528 -8.33 -11.84 -22.22
CA ASP A 528 -9.04 -10.68 -21.68
C ASP A 528 -10.26 -10.24 -22.53
N GLU A 529 -11.26 -9.64 -21.88
CA GLU A 529 -12.54 -9.28 -22.48
C GLU A 529 -12.62 -7.87 -23.09
N ASP A 530 -11.77 -6.90 -22.70
CA ASP A 530 -11.99 -5.51 -23.09
C ASP A 530 -10.75 -4.63 -23.37
N ASP A 531 -9.57 -4.92 -22.82
CA ASP A 531 -8.36 -4.10 -23.01
C ASP A 531 -7.84 -4.14 -24.45
N TYR A 532 -8.00 -5.29 -25.12
CA TYR A 532 -7.66 -5.46 -26.54
C TYR A 532 -8.90 -5.42 -27.44
N GLY A 533 -9.93 -4.71 -26.98
CA GLY A 533 -11.21 -4.51 -27.63
C GLY A 533 -12.31 -5.32 -26.96
N ASN A 534 -13.53 -4.75 -26.89
CA ASN A 534 -14.68 -5.39 -26.26
C ASN A 534 -15.11 -6.69 -26.98
N ALA A 535 -14.73 -7.83 -26.41
CA ALA A 535 -14.96 -9.19 -26.89
C ALA A 535 -16.44 -9.62 -26.86
N TRP A 536 -17.28 -8.89 -26.12
CA TRP A 536 -18.73 -9.12 -26.08
C TRP A 536 -19.47 -8.54 -27.28
N THR A 537 -18.83 -7.62 -28.01
CA THR A 537 -19.46 -6.91 -29.14
C THR A 537 -18.79 -7.18 -30.48
N ARG A 538 -17.53 -7.65 -30.49
CA ARG A 538 -16.75 -7.92 -31.69
C ARG A 538 -15.61 -8.90 -31.42
N SER A 539 -14.98 -9.40 -32.48
CA SER A 539 -13.71 -10.13 -32.35
C SER A 539 -12.59 -9.23 -31.85
N THR A 540 -11.68 -9.80 -31.07
CA THR A 540 -10.50 -9.13 -30.52
C THR A 540 -9.22 -9.72 -31.11
N ASP A 541 -8.11 -9.01 -30.94
CA ASP A 541 -6.79 -9.50 -31.33
C ASP A 541 -6.23 -10.53 -30.33
N MET A 542 -6.93 -10.78 -29.21
CA MET A 542 -6.55 -11.71 -28.13
C MET A 542 -5.17 -11.40 -27.54
N GLY A 543 -4.86 -10.11 -27.33
CA GLY A 543 -3.55 -9.60 -26.87
C GLY A 543 -3.02 -8.46 -27.75
N ASP A 544 -1.94 -7.83 -27.31
CA ASP A 544 -1.34 -6.67 -27.95
C ASP A 544 -0.52 -7.04 -29.21
N VAL A 545 -0.98 -6.57 -30.37
CA VAL A 545 -0.33 -6.79 -31.67
C VAL A 545 0.99 -6.04 -31.83
N GLN A 546 1.23 -4.94 -31.11
CA GLN A 546 2.50 -4.22 -31.11
C GLN A 546 3.55 -5.02 -30.35
N ILE A 547 3.20 -5.54 -29.17
CA ILE A 547 4.08 -6.40 -28.38
C ILE A 547 4.45 -7.66 -29.14
N ARG A 548 3.53 -8.27 -29.90
CA ARG A 548 3.82 -9.46 -30.74
C ARG A 548 4.95 -9.28 -31.75
N LYS A 549 5.30 -8.06 -32.15
CA LYS A 549 6.37 -7.80 -33.13
C LYS A 549 7.74 -8.26 -32.67
N ILE A 550 7.96 -8.43 -31.37
CA ILE A 550 9.22 -8.94 -30.83
C ILE A 550 9.34 -10.47 -30.89
N ILE A 551 8.21 -11.19 -31.01
CA ILE A 551 8.16 -12.66 -30.91
C ILE A 551 9.10 -13.38 -31.88
N PRO A 552 9.24 -12.96 -33.16
CA PRO A 552 10.20 -13.61 -34.06
C PRO A 552 11.64 -13.63 -33.52
N LEU A 553 12.02 -12.61 -32.73
CA LEU A 553 13.33 -12.57 -32.07
C LEU A 553 13.44 -13.64 -30.97
N TYR A 554 12.39 -13.78 -30.16
CA TYR A 554 12.33 -14.81 -29.12
C TYR A 554 12.42 -16.22 -29.72
N GLU A 555 11.69 -16.46 -30.81
CA GLU A 555 11.65 -17.75 -31.51
C GLU A 555 12.96 -18.09 -32.23
N LYS A 556 13.67 -17.06 -32.72
CA LYS A 556 14.98 -17.18 -33.38
C LYS A 556 16.06 -17.68 -32.41
N TYR A 557 16.05 -17.19 -31.17
CA TYR A 557 17.09 -17.51 -30.17
C TYR A 557 16.67 -18.54 -29.11
N GLY A 558 15.47 -19.12 -29.26
CA GLY A 558 14.98 -20.23 -28.45
C GLY A 558 14.69 -19.83 -27.00
N VAL A 559 13.91 -18.76 -26.82
CA VAL A 559 13.29 -18.43 -25.53
C VAL A 559 12.30 -19.53 -25.15
N ASP A 560 12.26 -19.90 -23.87
CA ASP A 560 11.43 -21.00 -23.39
C ASP A 560 10.07 -20.51 -22.87
N LEU A 561 10.13 -19.55 -21.94
CA LEU A 561 8.97 -18.95 -21.30
C LEU A 561 9.06 -17.43 -21.38
N VAL A 562 7.90 -16.80 -21.54
CA VAL A 562 7.72 -15.35 -21.44
C VAL A 562 6.72 -15.07 -20.33
N PHE A 563 7.12 -14.30 -19.34
CA PHE A 563 6.29 -13.88 -18.21
C PHE A 563 5.85 -12.42 -18.39
N TYR A 564 4.57 -12.15 -18.12
CA TYR A 564 4.02 -10.80 -18.20
C TYR A 564 2.84 -10.61 -17.25
N GLY A 565 2.48 -9.35 -17.01
CA GLY A 565 1.40 -8.92 -16.12
C GLY A 565 0.31 -8.22 -16.91
N HIS A 566 0.01 -6.98 -16.48
CA HIS A 566 -0.92 -6.01 -17.07
C HIS A 566 -2.38 -6.36 -16.89
N LEU A 567 -2.74 -7.62 -17.18
CA LEU A 567 -4.10 -8.10 -17.07
C LEU A 567 -4.23 -8.83 -15.75
N HIS A 568 -5.23 -8.44 -14.95
CA HIS A 568 -5.40 -8.87 -13.57
C HIS A 568 -5.99 -10.27 -13.40
N THR A 569 -5.49 -11.21 -14.19
CA THR A 569 -5.85 -12.62 -14.19
C THR A 569 -4.62 -13.50 -14.42
N TYR A 570 -4.77 -14.81 -14.17
CA TYR A 570 -3.78 -15.80 -14.57
C TYR A 570 -4.14 -16.40 -15.92
N HIS A 571 -3.17 -16.47 -16.82
CA HIS A 571 -3.29 -17.20 -18.08
C HIS A 571 -2.00 -17.88 -18.47
N ARG A 572 -2.12 -19.05 -19.10
CA ARG A 572 -1.00 -19.74 -19.73
C ARG A 572 -1.40 -20.26 -21.09
N THR A 573 -0.55 -20.01 -22.08
CA THR A 573 -0.72 -20.56 -23.41
C THR A 573 -0.26 -22.01 -23.50
N LEU A 574 -0.73 -22.73 -24.52
CA LEU A 574 0.00 -23.82 -25.13
C LEU A 574 1.25 -23.25 -25.83
N PRO A 575 2.29 -24.05 -26.09
CA PRO A 575 3.48 -23.57 -26.80
C PRO A 575 3.16 -23.06 -28.21
N ILE A 576 3.59 -21.84 -28.54
CA ILE A 576 3.32 -21.16 -29.82
C ILE A 576 4.62 -20.93 -30.58
N ARG A 577 4.61 -21.20 -31.89
CA ARG A 577 5.65 -20.81 -32.85
C ARG A 577 5.01 -20.39 -34.17
N ASP A 578 5.51 -19.33 -34.81
CA ASP A 578 5.01 -18.85 -36.10
C ASP A 578 3.48 -18.62 -36.09
N GLY A 579 2.95 -18.13 -34.96
CA GLY A 579 1.52 -17.89 -34.75
C GLY A 579 0.65 -19.15 -34.67
N LYS A 580 1.24 -20.34 -34.47
CA LYS A 580 0.54 -21.64 -34.43
C LYS A 580 0.99 -22.47 -33.23
N LEU A 581 0.19 -23.46 -32.85
CA LEU A 581 0.59 -24.42 -31.82
C LEU A 581 1.81 -25.24 -32.26
N ASN A 582 2.86 -25.23 -31.45
CA ASN A 582 4.06 -26.04 -31.67
C ASN A 582 4.64 -26.54 -30.35
N ARG A 583 4.22 -27.74 -29.91
CA ARG A 583 4.64 -28.32 -28.62
C ARG A 583 6.14 -28.60 -28.48
N LYS A 584 6.88 -28.68 -29.59
CA LYS A 584 8.31 -29.06 -29.58
C LYS A 584 9.26 -27.86 -29.58
N LYS A 585 8.89 -26.78 -30.28
CA LYS A 585 9.75 -25.62 -30.52
C LYS A 585 9.06 -24.28 -30.25
N GLY A 586 7.86 -24.31 -29.68
CA GLY A 586 7.09 -23.12 -29.34
C GLY A 586 7.41 -22.61 -27.95
N ILE A 587 7.11 -21.33 -27.76
CA ILE A 587 7.29 -20.58 -26.52
C ILE A 587 6.00 -20.66 -25.73
N THR A 588 6.10 -20.84 -24.42
CA THR A 588 4.93 -20.73 -23.52
C THR A 588 4.87 -19.33 -22.92
N TYR A 589 3.72 -18.67 -23.06
CA TYR A 589 3.47 -17.33 -22.54
C TYR A 589 2.63 -17.46 -21.28
N ILE A 590 3.06 -16.80 -20.20
CA ILE A 590 2.50 -16.93 -18.86
C ILE A 590 2.18 -15.52 -18.33
N GLN A 591 0.89 -15.21 -18.26
CA GLN A 591 0.36 -14.02 -17.62
C GLN A 591 0.20 -14.25 -16.12
N VAL A 592 0.74 -13.37 -15.28
CA VAL A 592 0.75 -13.47 -13.82
C VAL A 592 0.44 -12.09 -13.19
N GLY A 593 -0.75 -11.56 -13.40
CA GLY A 593 -1.14 -10.22 -12.92
C GLY A 593 -2.08 -10.17 -11.72
N GLY A 594 -2.11 -11.21 -10.89
CA GLY A 594 -3.07 -11.31 -9.78
C GLY A 594 -2.50 -11.02 -8.40
N ALA A 595 -1.49 -10.15 -8.25
CA ALA A 595 -0.89 -9.92 -6.92
C ALA A 595 -1.57 -8.82 -6.09
N GLY A 596 -2.36 -7.93 -6.70
CA GLY A 596 -3.10 -6.88 -5.97
C GLY A 596 -4.04 -5.99 -6.80
N GLY A 597 -3.88 -5.93 -8.13
CA GLY A 597 -4.74 -5.16 -9.03
C GLY A 597 -6.20 -5.63 -9.08
N ASN A 598 -7.09 -4.80 -9.66
CA ASN A 598 -8.51 -5.13 -9.78
C ASN A 598 -8.73 -6.31 -10.73
N LEU A 599 -9.19 -7.46 -10.20
CA LEU A 599 -9.43 -8.65 -11.03
C LEU A 599 -10.37 -8.39 -12.22
N GLU A 600 -9.81 -8.45 -13.42
CA GLU A 600 -10.50 -8.46 -14.71
C GLU A 600 -11.23 -9.78 -14.98
N ASP A 601 -11.94 -9.86 -16.11
CA ASP A 601 -12.66 -11.06 -16.55
C ASP A 601 -12.23 -11.51 -17.95
N PHE A 602 -12.64 -12.72 -18.31
CA PHE A 602 -12.28 -13.33 -19.58
C PHE A 602 -13.32 -13.06 -20.66
N ALA A 603 -12.86 -12.91 -21.90
CA ALA A 603 -13.70 -12.89 -23.08
C ALA A 603 -14.72 -14.04 -23.08
N PRO A 604 -15.91 -13.86 -23.67
CA PRO A 604 -16.96 -14.88 -23.68
C PRO A 604 -16.58 -16.16 -24.44
N THR A 605 -15.48 -16.12 -25.21
CA THR A 605 -14.97 -17.27 -25.95
C THR A 605 -13.52 -17.53 -25.61
N ARG A 606 -13.16 -18.81 -25.49
CA ARG A 606 -11.81 -19.25 -25.14
C ARG A 606 -10.85 -19.11 -26.33
N PRO A 607 -9.73 -18.37 -26.21
CA PRO A 607 -8.71 -18.33 -27.26
C PRO A 607 -8.10 -19.71 -27.55
N TRP A 608 -7.80 -19.99 -28.82
CA TRP A 608 -7.27 -21.28 -29.31
C TRP A 608 -5.95 -21.70 -28.64
N PHE A 609 -5.16 -20.72 -28.19
CA PHE A 609 -3.88 -20.95 -27.55
C PHE A 609 -3.98 -21.22 -26.05
N THR A 610 -5.16 -21.14 -25.43
CA THR A 610 -5.27 -21.21 -23.96
C THR A 610 -5.05 -22.63 -23.44
N ALA A 611 -4.00 -22.83 -22.64
CA ALA A 611 -3.82 -24.02 -21.82
C ALA A 611 -4.61 -23.88 -20.50
N LYS A 612 -4.42 -22.77 -19.78
CA LYS A 612 -5.12 -22.47 -18.53
C LYS A 612 -5.52 -21.00 -18.45
N ALA A 613 -6.67 -20.75 -17.85
CA ALA A 613 -7.13 -19.43 -17.43
C ALA A 613 -7.65 -19.56 -15.98
N PHE A 614 -7.39 -18.57 -15.13
CA PHE A 614 -7.89 -18.49 -13.77
C PHE A 614 -8.07 -17.03 -13.34
N ARG A 615 -9.28 -16.69 -12.88
CA ARG A 615 -9.59 -15.39 -12.29
C ARG A 615 -9.50 -15.50 -10.77
N GLY A 616 -8.61 -14.72 -10.17
CA GLY A 616 -8.37 -14.72 -8.73
C GLY A 616 -6.96 -14.28 -8.40
N TYR A 617 -6.75 -13.80 -7.18
CA TYR A 617 -5.42 -13.44 -6.70
C TYR A 617 -4.54 -14.69 -6.57
N HIS A 618 -3.29 -14.59 -7.05
CA HIS A 618 -2.40 -15.73 -7.20
C HIS A 618 -0.91 -15.36 -7.14
N TYR A 619 -0.08 -16.39 -7.01
CA TYR A 619 1.36 -16.31 -7.21
C TYR A 619 1.86 -17.57 -7.94
N GLY A 620 2.96 -17.42 -8.67
CA GLY A 620 3.67 -18.51 -9.32
C GLY A 620 4.93 -18.91 -8.55
N THR A 621 5.32 -20.18 -8.68
CA THR A 621 6.66 -20.67 -8.29
C THR A 621 7.23 -21.48 -9.44
N LEU A 622 8.51 -21.29 -9.72
CA LEU A 622 9.23 -22.03 -10.75
C LEU A 622 10.51 -22.63 -10.17
N THR A 623 10.61 -23.95 -10.20
CA THR A 623 11.78 -24.70 -9.76
C THR A 623 12.56 -25.23 -10.97
N LEU A 624 13.87 -25.04 -10.96
CA LEU A 624 14.82 -25.60 -11.91
C LEU A 624 15.74 -26.56 -11.19
N ALA A 625 15.84 -27.80 -11.68
CA ALA A 625 16.74 -28.83 -11.15
C ALA A 625 17.03 -29.85 -12.25
N ASP A 626 18.31 -30.20 -12.44
CA ASP A 626 18.75 -31.29 -13.31
C ASP A 626 18.18 -31.28 -14.75
N GLY A 627 17.89 -30.08 -15.29
CA GLY A 627 17.28 -29.96 -16.62
C GLY A 627 15.78 -30.09 -16.70
N HIS A 628 15.14 -30.21 -15.55
CA HIS A 628 13.70 -30.10 -15.39
C HIS A 628 13.34 -28.70 -14.92
N LEU A 629 12.22 -28.22 -15.43
CA LEU A 629 11.58 -26.98 -15.04
C LEU A 629 10.16 -27.30 -14.60
N ASN A 630 9.83 -26.92 -13.37
CA ASN A 630 8.51 -27.11 -12.79
C ASN A 630 7.89 -25.76 -12.44
N PHE A 631 6.79 -25.40 -13.08
CA PHE A 631 6.05 -24.18 -12.78
C PHE A 631 4.68 -24.50 -12.16
N LYS A 632 4.37 -23.87 -11.03
CA LYS A 632 3.13 -24.04 -10.28
C LYS A 632 2.51 -22.68 -10.01
N VAL A 633 1.18 -22.62 -10.01
CA VAL A 633 0.43 -21.43 -9.62
C VAL A 633 -0.54 -21.78 -8.51
N TYR A 634 -0.57 -20.94 -7.48
CA TYR A 634 -1.43 -21.09 -6.32
C TYR A 634 -2.31 -19.85 -6.14
N ASP A 635 -3.51 -20.05 -5.59
CA ASP A 635 -4.32 -18.92 -5.13
C ASP A 635 -3.92 -18.45 -3.72
N THR A 636 -4.58 -17.40 -3.25
CA THR A 636 -4.38 -16.85 -1.90
C THR A 636 -4.92 -17.72 -0.76
N GLU A 637 -5.46 -18.91 -1.05
CA GLU A 637 -5.78 -19.96 -0.06
C GLU A 637 -4.71 -21.06 -0.04
N GLY A 638 -3.64 -20.95 -0.86
CA GLY A 638 -2.59 -21.96 -1.00
C GLY A 638 -2.98 -23.15 -1.86
N ARG A 639 -4.06 -23.05 -2.65
CA ARG A 639 -4.55 -24.15 -3.51
C ARG A 639 -3.92 -24.07 -4.89
N LEU A 640 -3.37 -25.18 -5.37
CA LEU A 640 -2.81 -25.30 -6.71
C LEU A 640 -3.90 -25.07 -7.78
N LYS A 641 -3.65 -24.15 -8.70
CA LYS A 641 -4.53 -23.81 -9.84
C LYS A 641 -3.99 -24.30 -11.17
N ASP A 642 -2.67 -24.33 -11.30
CA ASP A 642 -2.03 -24.78 -12.52
C ASP A 642 -0.65 -25.39 -12.27
N TYR A 643 -0.23 -26.22 -13.22
CA TYR A 643 1.04 -26.92 -13.23
C TYR A 643 1.57 -27.04 -14.68
N LEU A 644 2.86 -26.81 -14.84
CA LEU A 644 3.62 -27.06 -16.06
C LEU A 644 4.93 -27.74 -15.71
N ASP A 645 5.27 -28.77 -16.48
CA ASP A 645 6.52 -29.50 -16.38
C ASP A 645 7.19 -29.53 -17.74
N LEU A 646 8.47 -29.18 -17.78
CA LEU A 646 9.28 -29.17 -18.99
C LEU A 646 10.63 -29.82 -18.71
N GLU A 647 11.09 -30.62 -19.66
CA GLU A 647 12.41 -31.21 -19.64
C GLU A 647 13.16 -30.76 -20.88
N LYS A 648 14.44 -30.43 -20.69
CA LYS A 648 15.39 -30.27 -21.79
C LYS A 648 16.44 -31.35 -21.67
N ALA A 649 16.78 -32.00 -22.78
CA ALA A 649 17.95 -32.87 -22.82
C ALA A 649 19.22 -32.12 -22.37
N GLU A 650 20.21 -32.84 -21.83
CA GLU A 650 21.53 -32.26 -21.58
C GLU A 650 22.09 -31.68 -22.88
N ARG A 651 22.74 -30.51 -22.79
CA ARG A 651 23.50 -30.01 -23.93
C ARG A 651 24.67 -30.95 -24.14
N GLU A 652 24.80 -31.51 -25.35
CA GLU A 652 26.09 -32.03 -25.80
C GLU A 652 27.11 -30.91 -25.59
N LYS A 653 28.14 -31.17 -24.77
CA LYS A 653 29.24 -30.22 -24.60
C LYS A 653 29.84 -29.99 -25.99
N PRO A 654 30.06 -28.72 -26.40
CA PRO A 654 30.59 -28.40 -27.71
C PRO A 654 31.96 -29.04 -27.96
#